data_AF-A0A969PAJ3-F1
#
_entry.id   AF-A0A969PAJ3-F1
#
_cell.length_a   1.000
_cell.length_b   1.000
_cell.length_c   1.000
_cell.angle_alpha   90.00
_cell.angle_beta   90.00
_cell.angle_gamma   90.00
#
_symmetry.space_group_name_H-M   'P 1'
#
loop_
_entity.id
_entity.type
_entity.pdbx_description
1 polymer ?
#
loop_
_entity_poly.entity_id
_entity_poly.type
_entity_poly.pdbx_seq_one_letter_code
_entity_poly.pdbx_strand_id
1 'polypeptide(L)'
;MKGDFSRYTFDPNHHFSAVLMQQGRVQLDADQNEAKAIQQHRIETEAIDVIGHCGAPAIAGGFLIGLSASGNDLTISAGRMYVDGILCVAGEPATYTTQPDYPDPDFTAPTDGLARRLALANGTYLVYLDVWQRHITALEFPRMREVALGGPDTATRTKTIWQVKLLPVQVPTGDGVTCTSQFGEWDSLTAPSDASLNAHTQRPPDSTDPCVVPPTAGYRRLENQLYRVEIHQPGALGTATFKWSRDNGSVVTPWLNQSGDELTVGSIGPDEVLGFGPGHWVELTDDTRELKGLPGTLVRLKKAEGQVLTIDPATATDTVDRADFPRNPKVRRWDIPSDKTPADFVVQVLPTNDGWIPLEGGIEVKFAAGNYKTDDFWLIPARTATGEIEWPPYTVPNTTPTPQPPLGVQHHYCRLALVQVTNGALEFLQDCRCVFPSLCGLETKQGCCTVTVGDGTISKGDFTDIQTAINALGDRGGTVCLLPGIYLLEQSVVIRRNNVMISGCDRQVLIIARQQSAFRVEQSSQIIFETLQIDSQGREAIQVTDGSQQIHIRDCQLNLVGRANPAFLLSIQAEMVHLIHNQLTGGGIWIHDGSANVLIQDNEITANPNVSPPVSAGIALGGLARGEETAIGIESVLITHNRIAQMGSSGISRFAGVQAGDAVANIAADIEDLAIAHNQIAHCARSAPNSLFDSEAVGGIVLRHVSQLTIHHNQIAENGVGRVPACGIFTLFCQELVITDNSILDNGIAQTAQCIDFFTRPNGQGPNPRTEQDIQFLVRTFDGTAEPQTRINGGLNCGFRTEITLPPATSVELTLENNASGSPVTVQAINQNGSTAGSATMRARVDTLTLTGTAITQVQIIAPQNEARLFRFCVGSTAQASQIYQGGLVAGLVSSRRPLSGTPLAQLRPCTPAALIQSNVVSCPQGHALIMNGIDPMMVTNNTFTSLGFRAQPFQGSEFARCVFIVNFGQTAQVSNAAAGLAGNTRIRREVAGGANLAAIAAPPRIPDGRILFNNNHVSLQIEAATDLTLSSVALVSLDDIALQNNQIQAEITGGIQVTVPALNNLGITQLALLTDAIAIAPTVRTTGNHFAELPGKSLFSCVTQGIFLNLMTSNQSTHCTFAAGFKVIKEHNQELIDELIEGYCDSLERAL
;
A
#
# COMPACT_ATOMS: atom_id res chain seq x y z
N MET A 1 15.68 39.99 13.75
CA MET A 1 17.01 39.49 13.28
C MET A 1 18.05 40.57 13.57
N LYS A 2 18.93 40.38 14.57
CA LYS A 2 19.94 41.35 15.04
C LYS A 2 21.32 40.68 15.15
N GLY A 3 21.89 40.27 14.01
CA GLY A 3 23.16 39.54 13.91
C GLY A 3 24.06 40.14 12.82
N ASP A 4 25.34 39.78 12.82
CA ASP A 4 26.31 40.27 11.83
C ASP A 4 26.12 39.52 10.51
N PHE A 5 25.49 40.19 9.53
CA PHE A 5 25.11 39.63 8.24
C PHE A 5 25.57 40.55 7.11
N SER A 6 25.91 39.98 5.95
CA SER A 6 26.37 40.77 4.81
C SER A 6 25.25 41.57 4.12
N ARG A 7 24.05 40.98 4.04
CA ARG A 7 22.79 41.54 3.49
C ARG A 7 21.65 40.54 3.62
N TYR A 8 20.42 41.00 3.38
CA TYR A 8 19.23 40.18 3.20
C TYR A 8 18.67 40.40 1.79
N THR A 9 18.59 39.35 0.97
CA THR A 9 18.29 39.46 -0.48
C THR A 9 16.98 38.81 -0.90
N PHE A 10 16.29 38.12 0.01
CA PHE A 10 15.04 37.45 -0.32
C PHE A 10 13.92 38.46 -0.63
N ASP A 11 13.31 38.30 -1.80
CA ASP A 11 12.12 39.02 -2.24
C ASP A 11 11.15 38.01 -2.90
N PRO A 12 9.94 37.81 -2.34
CA PRO A 12 8.98 36.85 -2.88
C PRO A 12 8.50 37.21 -4.31
N ASN A 13 8.61 38.46 -4.74
CA ASN A 13 8.16 38.90 -6.08
C ASN A 13 9.07 38.42 -7.22
N HIS A 14 10.30 37.98 -6.92
CA HIS A 14 11.20 37.43 -7.93
C HIS A 14 10.87 35.97 -8.29
N HIS A 15 10.06 35.29 -7.46
CA HIS A 15 9.67 33.88 -7.65
C HIS A 15 10.87 32.91 -7.77
N PHE A 16 12.00 33.23 -7.13
CA PHE A 16 13.13 32.31 -7.05
C PHE A 16 12.77 31.08 -6.23
N SER A 17 13.14 29.89 -6.70
CA SER A 17 12.83 28.61 -6.06
C SER A 17 14.02 27.94 -5.37
N ALA A 18 15.26 28.36 -5.69
CA ALA A 18 16.47 27.84 -5.08
C ALA A 18 17.68 28.77 -5.32
N VAL A 19 18.72 28.62 -4.48
CA VAL A 19 20.06 29.19 -4.69
C VAL A 19 21.01 28.05 -5.06
N LEU A 20 21.77 28.21 -6.16
CA LEU A 20 22.68 27.19 -6.68
C LEU A 20 24.14 27.60 -6.49
N MET A 21 24.91 26.74 -5.82
CA MET A 21 26.34 26.96 -5.60
C MET A 21 27.13 26.76 -6.89
N GLN A 22 27.97 27.73 -7.24
CA GLN A 22 28.86 27.63 -8.40
C GLN A 22 30.24 27.11 -7.99
N GLN A 23 30.80 26.21 -8.81
CA GLN A 23 32.13 25.65 -8.57
C GLN A 23 33.19 26.76 -8.51
N GLY A 24 33.98 26.76 -7.43
CA GLY A 24 35.12 27.67 -7.26
C GLY A 24 34.76 29.13 -6.96
N ARG A 25 33.50 29.44 -6.63
CA ARG A 25 33.08 30.79 -6.23
C ARG A 25 33.06 30.95 -4.70
N VAL A 26 33.25 32.19 -4.25
CA VAL A 26 33.16 32.58 -2.83
C VAL A 26 31.72 32.41 -2.36
N GLN A 27 31.53 31.88 -1.16
CA GLN A 27 30.21 31.73 -0.53
C GLN A 27 29.98 32.90 0.42
N LEU A 28 28.78 33.47 0.41
CA LEU A 28 28.35 34.47 1.39
C LEU A 28 27.25 33.90 2.30
N ASP A 29 27.18 34.40 3.53
CA ASP A 29 26.08 34.11 4.47
C ASP A 29 24.72 34.49 3.86
N ALA A 30 24.69 35.58 3.09
CA ALA A 30 23.49 36.05 2.40
C ALA A 30 22.89 34.99 1.47
N ASP A 31 23.71 34.25 0.72
CA ASP A 31 23.24 33.21 -0.21
C ASP A 31 22.56 32.06 0.55
N GLN A 32 23.12 31.66 1.70
CA GLN A 32 22.54 30.62 2.54
C GLN A 32 21.26 31.09 3.25
N ASN A 33 21.26 32.34 3.73
CA ASN A 33 20.10 32.95 4.36
C ASN A 33 18.94 33.11 3.37
N GLU A 34 19.22 33.54 2.14
CA GLU A 34 18.23 33.63 1.05
C GLU A 34 17.69 32.24 0.69
N ALA A 35 18.56 31.23 0.56
CA ALA A 35 18.12 29.87 0.31
C ALA A 35 17.14 29.37 1.39
N LYS A 36 17.36 29.74 2.66
CA LYS A 36 16.46 29.40 3.76
C LYS A 36 15.17 30.21 3.75
N ALA A 37 15.22 31.49 3.43
CA ALA A 37 14.03 32.32 3.29
C ALA A 37 13.12 31.85 2.14
N ILE A 38 13.70 31.48 0.99
CA ILE A 38 12.96 30.88 -0.14
C ILE A 38 12.26 29.59 0.29
N GLN A 39 12.98 28.68 0.97
CA GLN A 39 12.40 27.44 1.47
C GLN A 39 11.28 27.69 2.48
N GLN A 40 11.49 28.63 3.42
CA GLN A 40 10.50 28.97 4.43
C GLN A 40 9.23 29.55 3.80
N HIS A 41 9.36 30.55 2.92
CA HIS A 41 8.23 31.15 2.22
C HIS A 41 7.44 30.11 1.42
N ARG A 42 8.13 29.19 0.74
CA ARG A 42 7.49 28.08 0.04
C ARG A 42 6.70 27.19 1.00
N ILE A 43 7.30 26.76 2.11
CA ILE A 43 6.64 25.88 3.10
C ILE A 43 5.42 26.57 3.72
N GLU A 44 5.54 27.84 4.11
CA GLU A 44 4.45 28.61 4.69
C GLU A 44 3.32 28.82 3.68
N THR A 45 3.65 29.17 2.42
CA THR A 45 2.65 29.34 1.35
C THR A 45 1.93 28.03 1.05
N GLU A 46 2.67 26.91 0.89
CA GLU A 46 2.09 25.58 0.69
C GLU A 46 1.18 25.18 1.87
N ALA A 47 1.58 25.50 3.10
CA ALA A 47 0.77 25.24 4.28
C ALA A 47 -0.51 26.10 4.29
N ILE A 48 -0.45 27.38 3.91
CA ILE A 48 -1.62 28.25 3.75
C ILE A 48 -2.56 27.70 2.67
N ASP A 49 -2.05 27.29 1.52
CA ASP A 49 -2.85 26.79 0.40
C ASP A 49 -3.59 25.49 0.75
N VAL A 50 -3.01 24.64 1.60
CA VAL A 50 -3.58 23.36 2.01
C VAL A 50 -4.49 23.48 3.24
N ILE A 51 -4.13 24.32 4.22
CA ILE A 51 -4.76 24.37 5.56
C ILE A 51 -5.69 25.59 5.70
N GLY A 52 -5.37 26.68 4.99
CA GLY A 52 -5.89 28.03 5.23
C GLY A 52 -5.04 28.83 6.23
N HIS A 53 -5.46 30.07 6.49
CA HIS A 53 -4.77 30.99 7.41
C HIS A 53 -4.73 30.51 8.87
N CYS A 54 -5.59 29.57 9.24
CA CYS A 54 -5.76 29.07 10.60
C CYS A 54 -6.19 27.61 10.56
N GLY A 55 -5.44 26.71 11.21
CA GLY A 55 -5.88 25.31 11.27
C GLY A 55 -5.16 24.44 12.31
N ALA A 56 -5.93 23.62 13.04
CA ALA A 56 -5.41 22.55 13.89
C ALA A 56 -5.61 21.18 13.22
N PRO A 57 -4.59 20.31 13.14
CA PRO A 57 -4.79 18.98 12.58
C PRO A 57 -5.75 18.16 13.45
N ALA A 58 -6.61 17.35 12.84
CA ALA A 58 -7.56 16.49 13.55
C ALA A 58 -6.84 15.50 14.48
N ILE A 59 -5.67 15.02 14.06
CA ILE A 59 -4.80 14.15 14.87
C ILE A 59 -3.64 14.97 15.43
N ALA A 60 -3.54 14.99 16.76
CA ALA A 60 -2.58 15.78 17.53
C ALA A 60 -2.71 17.31 17.33
N GLY A 61 -3.93 17.79 17.11
CA GLY A 61 -4.27 19.21 17.16
C GLY A 61 -4.25 19.73 18.60
N GLY A 62 -3.68 20.91 18.81
CA GLY A 62 -3.52 21.54 20.11
C GLY A 62 -4.26 22.86 20.25
N PHE A 63 -3.95 23.61 21.29
CA PHE A 63 -4.48 24.94 21.57
C PHE A 63 -6.01 24.98 21.79
N LEU A 64 -6.64 23.85 22.12
CA LEU A 64 -8.04 23.84 22.57
C LEU A 64 -8.12 24.61 23.88
N ILE A 65 -9.01 25.59 23.92
CA ILE A 65 -9.28 26.38 25.11
C ILE A 65 -10.37 25.70 25.95
N GLY A 66 -10.08 25.48 27.23
CA GLY A 66 -11.04 24.99 28.20
C GLY A 66 -11.01 25.81 29.49
N LEU A 67 -11.77 25.36 30.49
CA LEU A 67 -11.77 25.94 31.84
C LEU A 67 -10.94 25.07 32.78
N SER A 68 -10.17 25.70 33.67
CA SER A 68 -9.46 24.98 34.73
C SER A 68 -10.45 24.33 35.71
N ALA A 69 -10.02 23.28 36.42
CA ALA A 69 -10.88 22.58 37.38
C ALA A 69 -11.42 23.49 38.51
N SER A 70 -10.70 24.57 38.82
CA SER A 70 -11.10 25.62 39.77
C SER A 70 -11.95 26.73 39.14
N GLY A 71 -12.19 26.71 37.82
CA GLY A 71 -13.01 27.68 37.10
C GLY A 71 -12.45 29.10 37.04
N ASN A 72 -11.17 29.29 37.39
CA ASN A 72 -10.52 30.59 37.59
C ASN A 72 -9.36 30.86 36.62
N ASP A 73 -9.15 29.99 35.64
CA ASP A 73 -8.13 30.11 34.60
C ASP A 73 -8.58 29.37 33.33
N LEU A 74 -7.95 29.66 32.19
CA LEU A 74 -8.21 29.00 30.92
C LEU A 74 -7.14 27.94 30.65
N THR A 75 -7.54 26.71 30.33
CA THR A 75 -6.62 25.63 29.92
C THR A 75 -6.30 25.73 28.44
N ILE A 76 -5.09 25.36 28.06
CA ILE A 76 -4.57 25.32 26.69
C ILE A 76 -4.07 23.90 26.44
N SER A 77 -4.71 23.17 25.51
CA SER A 77 -4.31 21.79 25.23
C SER A 77 -2.95 21.70 24.52
N ALA A 78 -2.19 20.65 24.82
CA ALA A 78 -1.01 20.28 24.04
C ALA A 78 -1.39 19.90 22.60
N GLY A 79 -0.44 20.03 21.68
CA GLY A 79 -0.58 19.64 20.27
C GLY A 79 -0.09 20.72 19.31
N ARG A 80 -0.53 20.64 18.06
CA ARG A 80 -0.07 21.49 16.96
C ARG A 80 -1.17 22.40 16.44
N MET A 81 -0.79 23.54 15.89
CA MET A 81 -1.67 24.43 15.11
C MET A 81 -0.83 25.17 14.07
N TYR A 82 -1.44 25.54 12.95
CA TYR A 82 -0.83 26.35 11.90
C TYR A 82 -1.54 27.70 11.86
N VAL A 83 -0.75 28.78 11.82
CA VAL A 83 -1.25 30.16 11.69
C VAL A 83 -0.45 30.83 10.59
N ASP A 84 -1.13 31.24 9.51
CA ASP A 84 -0.51 31.73 8.26
C ASP A 84 0.65 30.84 7.79
N GLY A 85 0.46 29.52 7.83
CA GLY A 85 1.46 28.53 7.44
C GLY A 85 2.57 28.27 8.47
N ILE A 86 2.66 29.06 9.55
CA ILE A 86 3.64 28.89 10.62
C ILE A 86 3.18 27.78 11.57
N LEU A 87 4.02 26.74 11.72
CA LEU A 87 3.79 25.66 12.67
C LEU A 87 4.01 26.11 14.12
N CYS A 88 2.96 26.04 14.93
CA CYS A 88 2.95 26.24 16.38
C CYS A 88 2.85 24.90 17.11
N VAL A 89 3.65 24.72 18.15
CA VAL A 89 3.67 23.48 18.96
C VAL A 89 3.56 23.82 20.44
N ALA A 90 2.46 23.38 21.07
CA ALA A 90 2.32 23.31 22.52
C ALA A 90 2.73 21.90 22.98
N GLY A 91 3.96 21.77 23.51
CA GLY A 91 4.53 20.46 23.86
C GLY A 91 3.83 19.77 25.04
N GLU A 92 3.36 20.55 26.01
CA GLU A 92 2.64 20.08 27.20
C GLU A 92 1.40 20.96 27.44
N PRO A 93 0.36 20.44 28.11
CA PRO A 93 -0.79 21.25 28.48
C PRO A 93 -0.37 22.42 29.37
N ALA A 94 -0.89 23.60 29.10
CA ALA A 94 -0.62 24.81 29.87
C ALA A 94 -1.94 25.49 30.28
N THR A 95 -1.84 26.56 31.05
CA THR A 95 -2.95 27.49 31.27
C THR A 95 -2.57 28.87 30.78
N TYR A 96 -3.54 29.77 30.67
CA TYR A 96 -3.30 31.15 30.30
C TYR A 96 -2.26 31.82 31.22
N THR A 97 -2.29 31.54 32.53
CA THR A 97 -1.34 32.11 33.50
C THR A 97 0.04 31.44 33.52
N THR A 98 0.18 30.23 32.97
CA THR A 98 1.39 29.40 33.08
C THR A 98 2.11 29.11 31.76
N GLN A 99 1.62 29.67 30.65
CA GLN A 99 2.22 29.48 29.34
C GLN A 99 3.69 29.98 29.27
N PRO A 100 4.60 29.27 28.59
CA PRO A 100 6.05 29.41 28.77
C PRO A 100 6.66 30.70 28.20
N ASP A 101 6.08 31.21 27.11
CA ASP A 101 6.63 32.34 26.35
C ASP A 101 5.79 33.62 26.49
N TYR A 102 4.83 33.68 27.43
CA TYR A 102 4.11 34.91 27.82
C TYR A 102 4.27 35.18 29.33
N PRO A 103 5.46 35.61 29.78
CA PRO A 103 5.70 35.90 31.19
C PRO A 103 4.80 37.06 31.65
N ASP A 104 4.21 36.91 32.84
CA ASP A 104 3.25 37.87 33.40
C ASP A 104 2.12 38.25 32.42
N PRO A 105 1.24 37.30 32.03
CA PRO A 105 0.16 37.55 31.09
C PRO A 105 -0.75 38.71 31.52
N ASP A 106 -1.34 39.40 30.54
CA ASP A 106 -2.31 40.46 30.80
C ASP A 106 -3.54 39.91 31.56
N PHE A 107 -4.35 40.78 32.16
CA PHE A 107 -5.52 40.38 32.96
C PHE A 107 -5.20 39.44 34.13
N THR A 108 -3.96 39.40 34.63
CA THR A 108 -3.60 38.61 35.80
C THR A 108 -3.36 39.48 37.04
N ALA A 109 -3.74 38.94 38.20
CA ALA A 109 -3.45 39.54 39.50
C ALA A 109 -2.56 38.61 40.34
N PRO A 110 -1.62 39.14 41.14
CA PRO A 110 -0.83 38.34 42.06
C PRO A 110 -1.72 37.70 43.14
N THR A 111 -1.34 36.50 43.57
CA THR A 111 -1.90 35.81 44.76
C THR A 111 -0.81 35.60 45.81
N ASP A 112 -1.20 35.31 47.05
CA ASP A 112 -0.25 34.99 48.12
C ASP A 112 0.57 33.74 47.73
N GLY A 113 1.87 33.93 47.44
CA GLY A 113 2.80 32.83 47.12
C GLY A 113 3.26 32.72 45.66
N LEU A 114 3.52 33.83 44.95
CA LEU A 114 4.08 33.90 43.59
C LEU A 114 3.20 33.36 42.45
N ALA A 115 2.06 32.72 42.73
CA ALA A 115 1.09 32.34 41.71
C ALA A 115 0.28 33.55 41.21
N ARG A 116 -0.10 33.55 39.94
CA ARG A 116 -0.97 34.55 39.31
C ARG A 116 -2.35 33.94 39.04
N ARG A 117 -3.42 34.73 39.18
CA ARG A 117 -4.79 34.32 38.80
C ARG A 117 -5.33 35.20 37.69
N LEU A 118 -6.15 34.63 36.82
CA LEU A 118 -6.89 35.38 35.81
C LEU A 118 -7.98 36.23 36.50
N ALA A 119 -8.04 37.51 36.14
CA ALA A 119 -8.93 38.52 36.71
C ALA A 119 -9.52 39.39 35.59
N LEU A 120 -10.73 39.02 35.15
CA LEU A 120 -11.42 39.67 34.04
C LEU A 120 -12.64 40.45 34.54
N ALA A 121 -12.92 41.59 33.92
CA ALA A 121 -14.18 42.30 34.10
C ALA A 121 -15.33 41.59 33.35
N ASN A 122 -16.57 41.81 33.78
CA ASN A 122 -17.75 41.27 33.10
C ASN A 122 -17.79 41.71 31.63
N GLY A 123 -18.04 40.77 30.71
CA GLY A 123 -18.03 41.01 29.27
C GLY A 123 -17.65 39.77 28.46
N THR A 124 -17.66 39.91 27.14
CA THR A 124 -17.24 38.87 26.18
C THR A 124 -15.79 39.08 25.79
N TYR A 125 -15.01 38.00 25.73
CA TYR A 125 -13.62 38.03 25.29
C TYR A 125 -13.40 37.04 24.15
N LEU A 126 -12.68 37.49 23.13
CA LEU A 126 -12.12 36.64 22.09
C LEU A 126 -10.75 36.15 22.55
N VAL A 127 -10.61 34.84 22.68
CA VAL A 127 -9.34 34.17 22.93
C VAL A 127 -8.67 33.94 21.59
N TYR A 128 -7.42 34.36 21.46
CA TYR A 128 -6.67 34.26 20.22
C TYR A 128 -5.22 33.85 20.44
N LEU A 129 -4.62 33.30 19.38
CA LEU A 129 -3.21 32.96 19.29
C LEU A 129 -2.47 34.06 18.56
N ASP A 130 -1.40 34.58 19.16
CA ASP A 130 -0.44 35.52 18.58
C ASP A 130 0.88 34.78 18.32
N VAL A 131 1.34 34.78 17.08
CA VAL A 131 2.46 33.95 16.60
C VAL A 131 3.47 34.80 15.85
N TRP A 132 4.75 34.64 16.17
CA TRP A 132 5.83 35.29 15.43
C TRP A 132 7.15 34.53 15.54
N GLN A 133 8.15 34.90 14.73
CA GLN A 133 9.49 34.33 14.80
C GLN A 133 10.44 35.24 15.60
N ARG A 134 10.91 34.74 16.75
CA ARG A 134 11.90 35.42 17.59
C ARG A 134 13.31 35.01 17.19
N HIS A 135 14.22 35.99 17.09
CA HIS A 135 15.65 35.75 16.88
C HIS A 135 16.34 35.31 18.18
N ILE A 136 17.13 34.25 18.12
CA ILE A 136 17.79 33.60 19.26
C ILE A 136 19.29 33.55 19.00
N THR A 137 20.08 34.03 19.95
CA THR A 137 21.54 34.07 19.92
C THR A 137 22.13 33.18 21.01
N ALA A 138 23.46 33.07 21.04
CA ALA A 138 24.16 32.36 22.11
C ALA A 138 23.91 32.94 23.51
N LEU A 139 23.36 34.17 23.64
CA LEU A 139 22.99 34.76 24.92
C LEU A 139 21.76 34.10 25.53
N GLU A 140 20.72 33.84 24.74
CA GLU A 140 19.50 33.17 25.22
C GLU A 140 19.69 31.65 25.28
N PHE A 141 20.50 31.07 24.39
CA PHE A 141 20.74 29.63 24.35
C PHE A 141 22.24 29.30 24.22
N PRO A 142 22.98 29.26 25.36
CA PRO A 142 24.45 29.13 25.36
C PRO A 142 25.01 27.86 24.71
N ARG A 143 24.21 26.79 24.62
CA ARG A 143 24.61 25.50 24.02
C ARG A 143 24.77 25.54 22.49
N MET A 144 24.43 26.66 21.84
CA MET A 144 24.67 26.84 20.39
C MET A 144 26.15 27.08 20.04
N ARG A 145 26.98 27.48 21.02
CA ARG A 145 28.41 27.68 20.80
C ARG A 145 29.14 26.35 20.73
N GLU A 146 30.04 26.22 19.75
CA GLU A 146 30.81 24.99 19.56
C GLU A 146 31.94 24.87 20.59
N VAL A 147 31.73 24.02 21.59
CA VAL A 147 32.68 23.85 22.71
C VAL A 147 34.03 23.32 22.22
N ALA A 148 34.07 22.47 21.19
CA ALA A 148 35.30 21.90 20.65
C ALA A 148 36.20 22.94 19.97
N LEU A 149 35.64 24.07 19.51
CA LEU A 149 36.39 25.15 18.84
C LEU A 149 36.68 26.33 19.78
N GLY A 150 36.51 26.16 21.09
CA GLY A 150 36.69 27.25 22.06
C GLY A 150 35.48 28.16 22.22
N GLY A 151 34.30 27.70 21.81
CA GLY A 151 33.02 28.41 21.97
C GLY A 151 32.68 29.50 20.94
N PRO A 152 33.12 29.45 19.66
CA PRO A 152 32.71 30.45 18.67
C PRO A 152 31.21 30.43 18.43
N ASP A 153 30.64 31.63 18.24
CA ASP A 153 29.29 31.81 17.74
C ASP A 153 29.34 31.83 16.20
N THR A 154 28.77 30.79 15.58
CA THR A 154 28.87 30.57 14.13
C THR A 154 27.58 30.89 13.40
N ALA A 155 26.43 30.76 14.07
CA ALA A 155 25.12 30.98 13.48
C ALA A 155 24.05 31.13 14.56
N THR A 156 23.15 32.08 14.35
CA THR A 156 21.97 32.32 15.20
C THR A 156 20.76 31.46 14.78
N ARG A 157 19.67 31.48 15.54
CA ARG A 157 18.44 30.72 15.25
C ARG A 157 17.21 31.61 15.26
N THR A 158 16.14 31.15 14.63
CA THR A 158 14.79 31.66 14.83
C THR A 158 14.00 30.63 15.64
N LYS A 159 13.16 31.10 16.56
CA LYS A 159 12.23 30.29 17.34
C LYS A 159 10.82 30.83 17.11
N THR A 160 9.89 29.98 16.69
CA THR A 160 8.46 30.30 16.68
C THR A 160 7.98 30.50 18.11
N ILE A 161 7.47 31.69 18.39
CA ILE A 161 6.80 32.03 19.65
C ILE A 161 5.30 32.00 19.40
N TRP A 162 4.57 31.48 20.38
CA TRP A 162 3.13 31.54 20.43
C TRP A 162 2.70 32.07 21.79
N GLN A 163 1.68 32.90 21.82
CA GLN A 163 1.05 33.41 23.04
C GLN A 163 -0.46 33.35 22.88
N VAL A 164 -1.15 32.75 23.85
CA VAL A 164 -2.61 32.84 23.95
C VAL A 164 -2.95 34.12 24.69
N LYS A 165 -3.69 35.01 24.03
CA LYS A 165 -4.08 36.34 24.52
C LYS A 165 -5.61 36.49 24.53
N LEU A 166 -6.07 37.50 25.26
CA LEU A 166 -7.49 37.81 25.43
C LEU A 166 -7.77 39.21 24.88
N LEU A 167 -8.81 39.33 24.06
CA LEU A 167 -9.28 40.61 23.53
C LEU A 167 -10.72 40.85 24.01
N PRO A 168 -11.00 41.87 24.85
CA PRO A 168 -12.37 42.26 25.14
C PRO A 168 -13.05 42.75 23.87
N VAL A 169 -14.24 42.23 23.57
CA VAL A 169 -14.99 42.56 22.35
C VAL A 169 -16.37 43.09 22.69
N GLN A 170 -16.80 44.14 21.99
CA GLN A 170 -18.17 44.62 22.07
C GLN A 170 -19.10 43.71 21.24
N VAL A 171 -20.16 43.22 21.89
CA VAL A 171 -21.18 42.39 21.24
C VAL A 171 -22.12 43.28 20.42
N PRO A 172 -22.28 43.06 19.10
CA PRO A 172 -23.28 43.77 18.30
C PRO A 172 -24.70 43.54 18.85
N THR A 173 -25.55 44.56 18.83
CA THR A 173 -26.95 44.43 19.26
C THR A 173 -27.78 43.64 18.23
N GLY A 174 -28.11 42.38 18.54
CA GLY A 174 -29.00 41.50 17.76
C GLY A 174 -28.29 40.23 17.25
N ASP A 175 -28.94 39.07 17.46
CA ASP A 175 -28.48 37.68 17.23
C ASP A 175 -27.17 37.27 17.94
N GLY A 176 -27.08 36.00 18.36
CA GLY A 176 -25.97 35.49 19.18
C GLY A 176 -24.60 35.65 18.51
N VAL A 177 -23.56 35.91 19.31
CA VAL A 177 -22.17 36.08 18.85
C VAL A 177 -21.55 34.74 18.48
N THR A 178 -20.85 34.70 17.35
CA THR A 178 -20.13 33.50 16.90
C THR A 178 -18.67 33.81 16.59
N CYS A 179 -17.85 32.77 16.45
CA CYS A 179 -16.44 32.90 16.08
C CYS A 179 -16.17 33.60 14.74
N THR A 180 -17.19 33.71 13.86
CA THR A 180 -17.10 34.41 12.57
C THR A 180 -17.67 35.82 12.61
N SER A 181 -18.17 36.28 13.75
CA SER A 181 -18.58 37.67 13.94
C SER A 181 -17.42 38.63 13.65
N GLN A 182 -17.73 39.78 13.07
CA GLN A 182 -16.76 40.85 12.83
C GLN A 182 -16.64 41.71 14.10
N PHE A 183 -15.40 41.96 14.54
CA PHE A 183 -15.10 42.79 15.70
C PHE A 183 -14.11 43.87 15.25
N GLY A 184 -14.47 45.15 15.40
CA GLY A 184 -13.58 46.25 15.02
C GLY A 184 -12.28 46.26 15.82
N GLU A 185 -12.33 45.75 17.06
CA GLU A 185 -11.17 45.54 17.92
C GLU A 185 -10.23 44.48 17.35
N TRP A 186 -10.77 43.40 16.76
CA TRP A 186 -9.97 42.37 16.09
C TRP A 186 -9.32 42.92 14.83
N ASP A 187 -10.09 43.59 13.99
CA ASP A 187 -9.60 44.14 12.72
C ASP A 187 -8.50 45.18 12.96
N SER A 188 -8.62 45.98 14.03
CA SER A 188 -7.59 46.96 14.44
C SER A 188 -6.33 46.29 14.96
N LEU A 189 -6.46 45.19 15.73
CA LEU A 189 -5.32 44.43 16.25
C LEU A 189 -4.53 43.77 15.12
N THR A 190 -5.22 43.14 14.17
CA THR A 190 -4.59 42.37 13.09
C THR A 190 -4.23 43.21 11.86
N ALA A 191 -4.44 44.53 11.91
CA ALA A 191 -4.09 45.41 10.80
C ALA A 191 -2.57 45.40 10.54
N PRO A 192 -2.14 45.23 9.27
CA PRO A 192 -0.72 45.29 8.91
C PRO A 192 -0.15 46.68 9.21
N SER A 193 1.17 46.76 9.44
CA SER A 193 1.85 48.05 9.62
C SER A 193 1.78 48.85 8.32
N ASP A 194 1.38 50.12 8.41
CA ASP A 194 1.41 51.11 7.33
C ASP A 194 2.72 51.92 7.33
N ALA A 195 3.68 51.56 8.18
CA ALA A 195 5.02 52.12 8.19
C ALA A 195 5.76 51.89 6.87
N SER A 196 6.48 52.91 6.40
CA SER A 196 7.43 52.75 5.30
C SER A 196 8.59 53.74 5.40
N LEU A 197 9.76 53.28 4.94
CA LEU A 197 11.00 54.04 4.92
C LEU A 197 11.50 54.11 3.48
N ASN A 198 12.09 55.24 3.10
CA ASN A 198 12.90 55.36 1.91
C ASN A 198 14.36 55.63 2.31
N ALA A 199 15.33 55.17 1.53
CA ALA A 199 16.75 55.37 1.78
C ALA A 199 17.47 55.73 0.48
N HIS A 200 18.48 56.59 0.59
CA HIS A 200 19.34 56.95 -0.54
C HIS A 200 20.73 57.36 -0.07
N THR A 201 21.65 57.56 -1.02
CA THR A 201 22.91 58.22 -0.74
C THR A 201 22.95 59.60 -1.40
N GLN A 202 23.48 60.56 -0.67
CA GLN A 202 23.61 61.93 -1.15
C GLN A 202 25.08 62.26 -1.39
N ARG A 203 25.43 62.47 -2.66
CA ARG A 203 26.75 63.00 -3.02
C ARG A 203 26.86 64.45 -2.51
N PRO A 204 27.98 64.83 -1.87
CA PRO A 204 28.22 66.23 -1.52
C PRO A 204 28.31 67.11 -2.77
N PRO A 205 27.84 68.36 -2.73
CA PRO A 205 27.93 69.27 -3.85
C PRO A 205 29.39 69.48 -4.28
N ASP A 206 29.61 69.72 -5.57
CA ASP A 206 30.94 69.94 -6.11
C ASP A 206 31.59 71.16 -5.44
N SER A 207 32.84 70.99 -4.97
CA SER A 207 33.60 72.06 -4.37
C SER A 207 34.02 73.09 -5.43
N THR A 208 33.91 74.37 -5.09
CA THR A 208 34.47 75.46 -5.92
C THR A 208 35.96 75.70 -5.65
N ASP A 209 36.54 74.99 -4.66
CA ASP A 209 37.97 75.01 -4.36
C ASP A 209 38.73 74.01 -5.27
N PRO A 210 39.63 74.47 -6.16
CA PRO A 210 40.38 73.62 -7.09
C PRO A 210 41.33 72.62 -6.40
N CYS A 211 41.58 72.75 -5.09
CA CYS A 211 42.38 71.80 -4.31
C CYS A 211 41.55 70.67 -3.67
N VAL A 212 40.22 70.75 -3.74
CA VAL A 212 39.30 69.76 -3.16
C VAL A 212 38.66 68.97 -4.29
N VAL A 213 39.06 67.70 -4.46
CA VAL A 213 38.34 66.77 -5.32
C VAL A 213 37.12 66.27 -4.54
N PRO A 214 35.89 66.70 -4.87
CA PRO A 214 34.70 66.24 -4.16
C PRO A 214 34.56 64.72 -4.36
N PRO A 215 34.16 63.97 -3.32
CA PRO A 215 33.87 62.54 -3.46
C PRO A 215 32.90 62.30 -4.61
N THR A 216 33.24 61.40 -5.52
CA THR A 216 32.37 61.02 -6.65
C THR A 216 31.29 60.00 -6.26
N ALA A 217 31.45 59.37 -5.08
CA ALA A 217 30.53 58.40 -4.51
C ALA A 217 29.57 59.05 -3.49
N GLY A 218 28.34 58.54 -3.42
CA GLY A 218 27.36 58.97 -2.42
C GLY A 218 27.58 58.32 -1.05
N TYR A 219 27.91 57.03 -1.00
CA TYR A 219 28.44 56.35 0.19
C TYR A 219 29.96 56.54 0.31
N ARG A 220 30.41 56.99 1.48
CA ARG A 220 31.78 57.53 1.67
C ARG A 220 32.63 56.80 2.72
N ARG A 221 32.13 55.73 3.34
CA ARG A 221 32.94 54.91 4.25
C ARG A 221 33.76 53.88 3.47
N LEU A 222 34.82 53.38 4.09
CA LEU A 222 35.74 52.41 3.48
C LEU A 222 35.23 50.96 3.56
N GLU A 223 34.35 50.66 4.52
CA GLU A 223 33.84 49.32 4.78
C GLU A 223 32.46 49.09 4.17
N ASN A 224 32.19 47.85 3.77
CA ASN A 224 30.82 47.41 3.51
C ASN A 224 30.10 47.25 4.84
N GLN A 225 28.86 47.72 4.92
CA GLN A 225 28.10 47.78 6.17
C GLN A 225 26.64 47.36 5.94
N LEU A 226 25.97 46.86 6.99
CA LEU A 226 24.54 46.52 6.95
C LEU A 226 23.79 47.39 7.95
N TYR A 227 23.40 48.58 7.50
CA TYR A 227 22.69 49.51 8.35
C TYR A 227 21.31 48.97 8.71
N ARG A 228 20.93 49.07 9.98
CA ARG A 228 19.59 48.79 10.50
C ARG A 228 19.00 50.08 11.03
N VAL A 229 17.83 50.47 10.53
CA VAL A 229 17.00 51.53 11.12
C VAL A 229 15.82 50.84 11.78
N GLU A 230 15.61 51.06 13.09
CA GLU A 230 14.60 50.39 13.90
C GLU A 230 13.77 51.39 14.69
N ILE A 231 12.46 51.18 14.74
CA ILE A 231 11.54 51.94 15.58
C ILE A 231 11.72 51.52 17.04
N HIS A 232 12.01 52.52 17.88
CA HIS A 232 12.18 52.34 19.31
C HIS A 232 10.86 52.59 20.05
N GLN A 233 10.31 53.80 20.00
CA GLN A 233 8.99 54.10 20.56
C GLN A 233 7.95 54.06 19.44
N PRO A 234 6.81 53.35 19.64
CA PRO A 234 5.76 53.27 18.64
C PRO A 234 4.95 54.57 18.56
N GLY A 235 4.19 54.76 17.49
CA GLY A 235 3.29 55.90 17.34
C GLY A 235 3.09 56.34 15.88
N ALA A 236 2.31 57.39 15.69
CA ALA A 236 2.17 58.01 14.38
C ALA A 236 3.42 58.85 14.03
N LEU A 237 3.45 59.34 12.79
CA LEU A 237 4.41 60.36 12.37
C LEU A 237 4.41 61.56 13.35
N GLY A 238 5.59 61.91 13.86
CA GLY A 238 5.81 62.98 14.82
C GLY A 238 5.82 62.55 16.30
N THR A 239 5.45 61.30 16.61
CA THR A 239 5.52 60.76 17.97
C THR A 239 6.38 59.52 18.09
N ALA A 240 6.41 58.66 17.06
CA ALA A 240 7.31 57.51 17.04
C ALA A 240 8.78 57.95 17.03
N THR A 241 9.68 57.17 17.63
CA THR A 241 11.12 57.42 17.58
C THR A 241 11.86 56.25 16.97
N PHE A 242 13.04 56.49 16.42
CA PHE A 242 13.87 55.46 15.82
C PHE A 242 15.30 55.49 16.37
N LYS A 243 15.98 54.36 16.22
CA LYS A 243 17.39 54.15 16.51
C LYS A 243 18.01 53.43 15.33
N TRP A 244 19.33 53.50 15.19
CA TRP A 244 19.99 52.83 14.08
C TRP A 244 21.36 52.28 14.46
N SER A 245 21.82 51.31 13.69
CA SER A 245 23.16 50.72 13.83
C SER A 245 23.76 50.44 12.47
N ARG A 246 25.08 50.55 12.34
CA ARG A 246 25.81 50.23 11.10
C ARG A 246 26.03 48.72 10.91
N ASP A 247 26.05 47.95 12.00
CA ASP A 247 26.34 46.50 12.01
C ASP A 247 25.08 45.68 12.32
N ASN A 248 23.90 46.10 11.83
CA ASN A 248 22.60 45.46 12.09
C ASN A 248 22.25 45.28 13.59
N GLY A 249 22.85 46.10 14.46
CA GLY A 249 22.71 45.98 15.91
C GLY A 249 23.31 44.69 16.48
N SER A 250 24.30 44.08 15.81
CA SER A 250 24.91 42.80 16.20
C SER A 250 25.73 42.86 17.50
N VAL A 251 26.23 44.04 17.87
CA VAL A 251 27.06 44.24 19.07
C VAL A 251 26.20 44.19 20.34
N VAL A 252 26.26 43.04 21.03
CA VAL A 252 25.48 42.75 22.24
C VAL A 252 26.28 41.95 23.25
N THR A 253 26.03 42.15 24.55
CA THR A 253 26.72 41.45 25.64
C THR A 253 25.75 41.11 26.78
N PRO A 254 25.93 39.99 27.51
CA PRO A 254 25.05 39.66 28.64
C PRO A 254 25.32 40.62 29.80
N TRP A 255 24.25 41.06 30.46
CA TRP A 255 24.31 41.93 31.64
C TRP A 255 24.33 41.08 32.92
N LEU A 256 25.54 40.78 33.40
CA LEU A 256 25.76 39.80 34.45
C LEU A 256 25.39 40.35 35.84
N ASN A 257 25.82 41.56 36.15
CA ASN A 257 25.60 42.19 37.46
C ASN A 257 25.60 43.72 37.37
N GLN A 258 25.20 44.40 38.43
CA GLN A 258 25.20 45.87 38.53
C GLN A 258 25.65 46.34 39.91
N SER A 259 26.47 47.38 39.97
CA SER A 259 26.81 48.13 41.18
C SER A 259 26.68 49.63 40.92
N GLY A 260 25.58 50.23 41.37
CA GLY A 260 25.25 51.61 41.02
C GLY A 260 25.15 51.79 39.50
N ASP A 261 25.98 52.69 38.95
CA ASP A 261 26.03 53.00 37.51
C ASP A 261 26.98 52.08 36.71
N GLU A 262 27.61 51.11 37.37
CA GLU A 262 28.54 50.16 36.74
C GLU A 262 27.87 48.83 36.43
N LEU A 263 27.79 48.48 35.14
CA LEU A 263 27.23 47.24 34.63
C LEU A 263 28.36 46.24 34.37
N THR A 264 28.39 45.13 35.10
CA THR A 264 29.29 44.01 34.79
C THR A 264 28.71 43.21 33.61
N VAL A 265 29.50 43.05 32.55
CA VAL A 265 29.10 42.40 31.29
C VAL A 265 30.02 41.24 30.93
N GLY A 266 29.58 40.34 30.04
CA GLY A 266 30.40 39.19 29.62
C GLY A 266 31.59 39.53 28.71
N SER A 267 31.51 40.62 27.97
CA SER A 267 32.57 41.17 27.11
C SER A 267 32.24 42.60 26.69
N ILE A 268 33.25 43.44 26.47
CA ILE A 268 33.09 44.79 25.89
C ILE A 268 33.41 44.84 24.38
N GLY A 269 33.71 43.69 23.76
CA GLY A 269 34.15 43.60 22.36
C GLY A 269 35.67 43.77 22.20
N PRO A 270 36.17 43.66 20.96
CA PRO A 270 37.62 43.64 20.68
C PRO A 270 38.31 45.01 20.81
N ASP A 271 37.61 46.10 20.51
CA ASP A 271 38.08 47.49 20.67
C ASP A 271 36.90 48.47 20.78
N GLU A 272 37.18 49.78 20.97
CA GLU A 272 36.16 50.82 21.12
C GLU A 272 35.35 51.10 19.83
N VAL A 273 35.84 50.70 18.66
CA VAL A 273 35.20 50.94 17.35
C VAL A 273 34.22 49.80 17.02
N LEU A 274 34.65 48.56 17.23
CA LEU A 274 33.89 47.34 16.95
C LEU A 274 33.11 46.83 18.19
N GLY A 275 33.35 47.40 19.36
CA GLY A 275 32.73 47.05 20.64
C GLY A 275 32.04 48.23 21.34
N PHE A 276 32.06 48.22 22.67
CA PHE A 276 31.49 49.29 23.49
C PHE A 276 32.54 50.33 23.82
N GLY A 277 32.17 51.61 23.74
CA GLY A 277 33.07 52.74 23.95
C GLY A 277 32.36 53.91 24.64
N PRO A 278 33.13 54.88 25.18
CA PRO A 278 32.57 56.07 25.80
C PRO A 278 31.76 56.89 24.79
N GLY A 279 30.63 57.43 25.22
CA GLY A 279 29.71 58.21 24.38
C GLY A 279 28.74 57.38 23.53
N HIS A 280 28.92 56.07 23.42
CA HIS A 280 27.98 55.19 22.71
C HIS A 280 26.64 55.11 23.43
N TRP A 281 25.57 55.00 22.64
CA TRP A 281 24.24 54.67 23.14
C TRP A 281 24.08 53.15 23.23
N VAL A 282 23.48 52.70 24.33
CA VAL A 282 23.13 51.29 24.52
C VAL A 282 21.68 51.14 24.92
N GLU A 283 21.08 50.01 24.55
CA GLU A 283 19.77 49.57 24.99
C GLU A 283 19.91 48.47 26.03
N LEU A 284 19.35 48.70 27.21
CA LEU A 284 19.19 47.71 28.27
C LEU A 284 17.85 47.01 28.05
N THR A 285 17.87 45.69 27.87
CA THR A 285 16.66 44.91 27.63
C THR A 285 16.82 43.48 28.14
N ASP A 286 15.74 42.71 28.06
CA ASP A 286 15.67 41.32 28.49
C ASP A 286 14.62 40.57 27.65
N ASP A 287 14.52 39.25 27.87
CA ASP A 287 13.55 38.42 27.17
C ASP A 287 12.09 38.81 27.49
N THR A 288 11.83 39.34 28.69
CA THR A 288 10.47 39.71 29.13
C THR A 288 9.93 40.87 28.30
N ARG A 289 10.74 41.92 28.12
CA ARG A 289 10.37 43.08 27.28
C ARG A 289 10.24 42.69 25.81
N GLU A 290 11.19 41.90 25.29
CA GLU A 290 11.14 41.39 23.91
C GLU A 290 9.87 40.57 23.64
N LEU A 291 9.49 39.66 24.54
CA LEU A 291 8.29 38.83 24.39
C LEU A 291 6.98 39.62 24.51
N LYS A 292 7.02 40.84 25.05
CA LYS A 292 5.87 41.75 25.16
C LYS A 292 5.86 42.85 24.10
N GLY A 293 6.86 42.90 23.22
CA GLY A 293 7.00 43.97 22.23
C GLY A 293 7.25 45.35 22.87
N LEU A 294 7.85 45.37 24.06
CA LEU A 294 8.18 46.60 24.78
C LEU A 294 9.60 47.07 24.44
N PRO A 295 9.81 48.38 24.24
CA PRO A 295 11.16 48.90 24.04
C PRO A 295 12.04 48.70 25.30
N GLY A 296 13.35 48.55 25.08
CA GLY A 296 14.33 48.59 26.16
C GLY A 296 14.59 50.01 26.67
N THR A 297 15.48 50.14 27.65
CA THR A 297 15.93 51.45 28.15
C THR A 297 17.14 51.91 27.34
N LEU A 298 17.03 53.02 26.60
CA LEU A 298 18.18 53.66 25.99
C LEU A 298 18.93 54.50 27.02
N VAL A 299 20.24 54.32 27.11
CA VAL A 299 21.13 55.07 28.01
C VAL A 299 22.51 55.23 27.38
N ARG A 300 23.20 56.33 27.68
CA ARG A 300 24.55 56.60 27.17
C ARG A 300 25.63 56.02 28.09
N LEU A 301 26.74 55.56 27.50
CA LEU A 301 27.93 55.13 28.23
C LEU A 301 28.86 56.31 28.55
N LYS A 302 29.28 56.43 29.81
CA LYS A 302 30.39 57.32 30.23
C LYS A 302 31.74 56.70 29.94
N LYS A 303 31.86 55.38 30.14
CA LYS A 303 33.11 54.64 30.09
C LYS A 303 32.85 53.16 29.80
N ALA A 304 33.78 52.52 29.11
CA ALA A 304 33.85 51.07 28.94
C ALA A 304 35.29 50.62 29.22
N GLU A 305 35.53 49.82 30.25
CA GLU A 305 36.88 49.31 30.59
C GLU A 305 36.78 47.93 31.24
N GLY A 306 37.64 47.00 30.81
CA GLY A 306 37.62 45.62 31.31
C GLY A 306 36.31 44.91 30.94
N GLN A 307 35.59 44.37 31.94
CA GLN A 307 34.26 43.77 31.78
C GLN A 307 33.15 44.64 32.40
N VAL A 308 33.36 45.96 32.44
CA VAL A 308 32.45 46.92 33.06
C VAL A 308 32.08 48.04 32.09
N LEU A 309 30.78 48.31 31.97
CA LEU A 309 30.21 49.46 31.26
C LEU A 309 29.65 50.45 32.30
N THR A 310 30.11 51.69 32.31
CA THR A 310 29.58 52.74 33.20
C THR A 310 28.56 53.56 32.44
N ILE A 311 27.29 53.54 32.90
CA ILE A 311 26.18 54.29 32.27
C ILE A 311 26.08 55.73 32.79
N ASP A 312 25.32 56.56 32.07
CA ASP A 312 24.87 57.88 32.49
C ASP A 312 23.37 57.87 32.77
N PRO A 313 22.91 57.55 34.00
CA PRO A 313 21.49 57.38 34.29
C PRO A 313 20.63 58.60 33.99
N ALA A 314 21.21 59.80 34.02
CA ALA A 314 20.50 61.04 33.66
C ALA A 314 20.05 61.08 32.19
N THR A 315 20.60 60.22 31.34
CA THR A 315 20.23 60.09 29.92
C THR A 315 19.26 58.95 29.66
N ALA A 316 18.91 58.16 30.69
CA ALA A 316 18.09 56.98 30.53
C ALA A 316 16.63 57.32 30.17
N THR A 317 16.05 56.58 29.24
CA THR A 317 14.64 56.76 28.84
C THR A 317 13.63 56.12 29.80
N ASP A 318 14.09 55.18 30.61
CA ASP A 318 13.31 54.36 31.55
C ASP A 318 14.27 53.80 32.63
N THR A 319 13.81 52.86 33.47
CA THR A 319 14.60 52.23 34.53
C THR A 319 15.93 51.65 34.03
N VAL A 320 16.96 51.80 34.86
CA VAL A 320 18.30 51.22 34.68
C VAL A 320 18.63 50.20 35.77
N ASP A 321 17.66 49.84 36.62
CA ASP A 321 17.85 48.82 37.65
C ASP A 321 17.74 47.42 37.03
N ARG A 322 18.79 46.61 37.15
CA ARG A 322 18.83 45.24 36.65
C ARG A 322 17.69 44.37 37.20
N ALA A 323 17.13 44.69 38.36
CA ALA A 323 16.00 43.94 38.94
C ALA A 323 14.76 43.99 38.03
N ASP A 324 14.60 45.03 37.22
CA ASP A 324 13.49 45.18 36.27
C ASP A 324 13.69 44.39 34.96
N PHE A 325 14.81 43.65 34.85
CA PHE A 325 15.20 42.85 33.68
C PHE A 325 15.49 41.39 34.10
N PRO A 326 14.48 40.64 34.55
CA PRO A 326 14.67 39.37 35.26
C PRO A 326 15.13 38.20 34.38
N ARG A 327 14.93 38.23 33.05
CA ARG A 327 15.16 37.07 32.16
C ARG A 327 16.17 37.37 31.05
N ASN A 328 17.38 36.82 31.18
CA ASN A 328 18.50 37.03 30.23
C ASN A 328 18.76 38.51 29.90
N PRO A 329 19.04 39.36 30.91
CA PRO A 329 19.30 40.77 30.69
C PRO A 329 20.54 40.97 29.81
N LYS A 330 20.45 41.91 28.87
CA LYS A 330 21.47 42.15 27.84
C LYS A 330 21.61 43.65 27.53
N VAL A 331 22.80 44.03 27.08
CA VAL A 331 23.15 45.39 26.67
C VAL A 331 23.51 45.38 25.19
N ARG A 332 22.82 46.18 24.37
CA ARG A 332 23.04 46.24 22.92
C ARG A 332 23.45 47.64 22.47
N ARG A 333 24.45 47.76 21.61
CA ARG A 333 24.95 49.04 21.10
C ARG A 333 24.08 49.58 19.96
N TRP A 334 23.91 50.90 19.93
CA TRP A 334 23.33 51.66 18.82
C TRP A 334 24.24 52.82 18.43
N ASP A 335 24.30 53.15 17.14
CA ASP A 335 25.26 54.11 16.56
C ASP A 335 24.71 55.56 16.56
N ILE A 336 23.82 55.86 17.51
CA ILE A 336 23.29 57.21 17.70
C ILE A 336 24.45 58.16 18.09
N PRO A 337 24.60 59.34 17.46
CA PRO A 337 25.64 60.30 17.82
C PRO A 337 25.54 60.78 19.28
N SER A 338 26.69 60.94 19.94
CA SER A 338 26.77 61.24 21.38
C SER A 338 26.24 62.63 21.77
N ASP A 339 26.15 63.56 20.81
CA ASP A 339 25.59 64.91 20.94
C ASP A 339 24.06 64.95 20.74
N LYS A 340 23.45 63.81 20.43
CA LYS A 340 22.00 63.65 20.21
C LYS A 340 21.37 62.84 21.33
N THR A 341 20.07 63.05 21.50
CA THR A 341 19.18 62.31 22.41
C THR A 341 18.19 61.46 21.62
N PRO A 342 17.58 60.43 22.22
CA PRO A 342 16.54 59.64 21.55
C PRO A 342 15.35 60.48 21.06
N ALA A 343 15.12 61.66 21.66
CA ALA A 343 14.10 62.62 21.24
C ALA A 343 14.49 63.41 19.97
N ASP A 344 15.76 63.39 19.54
CA ASP A 344 16.20 64.00 18.28
C ASP A 344 15.93 63.10 17.06
N PHE A 345 15.64 61.81 17.29
CA PHE A 345 15.34 60.82 16.25
C PHE A 345 13.85 60.46 16.24
N VAL A 346 13.00 61.49 16.20
CA VAL A 346 11.57 61.33 15.96
C VAL A 346 11.35 60.99 14.49
N VAL A 347 10.47 60.03 14.24
CA VAL A 347 9.96 59.70 12.90
C VAL A 347 9.13 60.87 12.41
N GLN A 348 9.72 61.73 11.59
CA GLN A 348 9.09 62.96 11.13
C GLN A 348 9.52 63.32 9.72
N VAL A 349 8.73 64.16 9.06
CA VAL A 349 9.16 64.84 7.84
C VAL A 349 9.83 66.14 8.25
N LEU A 350 11.16 66.20 8.12
CA LEU A 350 11.90 67.43 8.45
C LEU A 350 11.47 68.57 7.50
N PRO A 351 11.31 69.81 8.00
CA PRO A 351 11.01 70.97 7.16
C PRO A 351 12.21 71.40 6.28
N THR A 352 13.35 70.75 6.45
CA THR A 352 14.61 71.00 5.74
C THR A 352 15.03 69.73 4.99
N ASN A 353 15.93 69.87 4.00
CA ASN A 353 16.45 68.75 3.21
C ASN A 353 15.38 67.87 2.53
N ASP A 354 14.26 68.47 2.10
CA ASP A 354 13.11 67.76 1.52
C ASP A 354 12.60 66.57 2.39
N GLY A 355 12.72 66.68 3.72
CA GLY A 355 12.29 65.64 4.65
C GLY A 355 13.26 64.46 4.82
N TRP A 356 14.43 64.50 4.18
CA TRP A 356 15.49 63.50 4.37
C TRP A 356 16.28 63.74 5.65
N ILE A 357 16.46 62.67 6.43
CA ILE A 357 17.16 62.66 7.70
C ILE A 357 18.54 62.03 7.49
N PRO A 358 19.63 62.77 7.72
CA PRO A 358 20.98 62.21 7.58
C PRO A 358 21.28 61.25 8.73
N LEU A 359 21.85 60.08 8.39
CA LEU A 359 22.41 59.14 9.37
C LEU A 359 23.91 59.38 9.50
N GLU A 360 24.69 58.85 8.56
CA GLU A 360 26.14 59.05 8.46
C GLU A 360 26.65 58.57 7.11
N GLY A 361 27.93 58.82 6.78
CA GLY A 361 28.58 58.23 5.61
C GLY A 361 28.00 58.66 4.25
N GLY A 362 27.08 59.63 4.22
CA GLY A 362 26.31 60.03 3.03
C GLY A 362 24.96 59.32 2.87
N ILE A 363 24.58 58.44 3.81
CA ILE A 363 23.27 57.79 3.82
C ILE A 363 22.24 58.70 4.50
N GLU A 364 21.08 58.85 3.86
CA GLU A 364 19.93 59.53 4.42
C GLU A 364 18.67 58.68 4.27
N VAL A 365 17.71 58.89 5.17
CA VAL A 365 16.43 58.15 5.19
C VAL A 365 15.24 59.09 5.27
N LYS A 366 14.08 58.67 4.77
CA LYS A 366 12.84 59.45 4.77
C LYS A 366 11.66 58.56 5.12
N PHE A 367 10.92 58.92 6.16
CA PHE A 367 9.75 58.20 6.65
C PHE A 367 8.46 58.71 5.97
N ALA A 368 7.51 57.82 5.71
CA ALA A 368 6.20 58.19 5.18
C ALA A 368 5.17 58.43 6.31
N ALA A 369 3.98 58.94 5.96
CA ALA A 369 2.86 58.97 6.89
C ALA A 369 2.38 57.53 7.18
N GLY A 370 2.16 57.21 8.45
CA GLY A 370 1.70 55.90 8.92
C GLY A 370 1.84 55.76 10.44
N ASN A 371 1.40 54.63 10.97
CA ASN A 371 1.62 54.19 12.34
C ASN A 371 2.79 53.21 12.39
N TYR A 372 3.76 53.52 13.25
CA TYR A 372 4.97 52.75 13.45
C TYR A 372 4.86 51.92 14.72
N LYS A 373 5.24 50.63 14.64
CA LYS A 373 5.25 49.72 15.79
C LYS A 373 6.68 49.54 16.31
N THR A 374 6.84 49.28 17.60
CA THR A 374 8.13 48.92 18.20
C THR A 374 8.74 47.76 17.42
N ASP A 375 10.07 47.78 17.24
CA ASP A 375 10.82 46.76 16.50
C ASP A 375 10.53 46.68 14.98
N ASP A 376 9.68 47.54 14.39
CA ASP A 376 9.65 47.74 12.93
C ASP A 376 11.06 48.18 12.48
N PHE A 377 11.63 47.51 11.47
CA PHE A 377 12.99 47.84 11.02
C PHE A 377 13.21 47.68 9.52
N TRP A 378 14.25 48.35 9.03
CA TRP A 378 14.72 48.26 7.65
C TRP A 378 16.22 47.98 7.62
N LEU A 379 16.65 47.21 6.63
CA LEU A 379 18.06 46.92 6.38
C LEU A 379 18.53 47.65 5.13
N ILE A 380 19.68 48.31 5.22
CA ILE A 380 20.26 49.14 4.15
C ILE A 380 21.71 48.67 3.94
N PRO A 381 21.96 47.72 3.02
CA PRO A 381 23.31 47.28 2.70
C PRO A 381 24.06 48.40 1.97
N ALA A 382 25.19 48.83 2.51
CA ALA A 382 26.04 49.88 1.92
C ALA A 382 27.32 49.26 1.34
N ARG A 383 27.68 49.64 0.10
CA ARG A 383 28.80 49.03 -0.65
C ARG A 383 29.84 50.07 -1.03
N THR A 384 31.06 49.90 -0.52
CA THR A 384 32.19 50.79 -0.85
C THR A 384 32.53 50.72 -2.34
N ALA A 385 32.44 49.53 -2.94
CA ALA A 385 32.85 49.31 -4.32
C ALA A 385 31.97 50.04 -5.36
N THR A 386 30.67 50.18 -5.09
CA THR A 386 29.75 50.95 -5.94
C THR A 386 29.63 52.40 -5.49
N GLY A 387 30.02 52.70 -4.25
CA GLY A 387 29.81 54.02 -3.66
C GLY A 387 28.34 54.34 -3.41
N GLU A 388 27.49 53.32 -3.26
CA GLU A 388 26.02 53.43 -3.15
C GLU A 388 25.46 52.41 -2.13
N ILE A 389 24.18 52.54 -1.79
CA ILE A 389 23.41 51.53 -1.05
C ILE A 389 22.65 50.60 -2.00
N GLU A 390 22.45 49.35 -1.59
CA GLU A 390 21.56 48.39 -2.27
C GLU A 390 20.10 48.68 -1.86
N TRP A 391 19.46 49.62 -2.56
CA TRP A 391 18.06 50.02 -2.31
C TRP A 391 17.25 50.06 -3.61
N PRO A 392 15.97 49.63 -3.65
CA PRO A 392 15.14 49.66 -4.85
C PRO A 392 15.08 51.04 -5.53
N PRO A 393 15.08 51.10 -6.88
CA PRO A 393 15.09 50.01 -7.86
C PRO A 393 16.49 49.41 -8.14
N TYR A 394 17.46 49.55 -7.24
CA TYR A 394 18.82 48.97 -7.29
C TYR A 394 19.68 49.43 -8.48
N THR A 395 19.30 50.53 -9.13
CA THR A 395 20.12 51.17 -10.17
C THR A 395 21.28 51.95 -9.55
N VAL A 396 22.43 52.00 -10.22
CA VAL A 396 23.63 52.73 -9.75
C VAL A 396 24.03 53.75 -10.82
N PRO A 397 23.95 55.06 -10.56
CA PRO A 397 23.45 55.70 -9.33
C PRO A 397 21.93 55.60 -9.17
N ASN A 398 21.44 55.45 -7.93
CA ASN A 398 20.00 55.38 -7.66
C ASN A 398 19.41 56.79 -7.55
N THR A 399 18.75 57.25 -8.61
CA THR A 399 18.19 58.63 -8.66
C THR A 399 16.72 58.71 -8.28
N THR A 400 16.01 57.59 -8.16
CA THR A 400 14.57 57.53 -7.86
C THR A 400 14.28 56.40 -6.87
N PRO A 401 14.74 56.51 -5.61
CA PRO A 401 14.57 55.47 -4.61
C PRO A 401 13.10 55.32 -4.21
N THR A 402 12.63 54.08 -4.02
CA THR A 402 11.23 53.81 -3.66
C THR A 402 11.06 53.42 -2.18
N PRO A 403 10.02 53.93 -1.49
CA PRO A 403 9.73 53.53 -0.11
C PRO A 403 9.47 52.02 0.02
N GLN A 404 9.95 51.43 1.11
CA GLN A 404 9.84 50.01 1.44
C GLN A 404 9.09 49.81 2.77
N PRO A 405 8.25 48.77 2.90
CA PRO A 405 7.67 48.37 4.19
C PRO A 405 8.75 47.82 5.13
N PRO A 406 8.50 47.75 6.46
CA PRO A 406 9.47 47.19 7.39
C PRO A 406 9.66 45.69 7.18
N LEU A 407 10.90 45.22 7.37
CA LEU A 407 11.27 43.81 7.52
C LEU A 407 11.01 43.29 8.94
N GLY A 408 10.26 44.06 9.74
CA GLY A 408 10.00 43.88 11.17
C GLY A 408 9.48 42.51 11.57
N VAL A 409 9.37 42.28 12.89
CA VAL A 409 8.74 41.06 13.40
C VAL A 409 7.28 41.04 12.99
N GLN A 410 6.93 40.12 12.09
CA GLN A 410 5.54 39.92 11.65
C GLN A 410 4.81 39.03 12.65
N HIS A 411 3.69 39.54 13.15
CA HIS A 411 2.79 38.82 14.03
C HIS A 411 1.61 38.28 13.23
N HIS A 412 1.27 37.02 13.49
CA HIS A 412 0.21 36.27 12.85
C HIS A 412 -0.82 35.85 13.89
N TYR A 413 -2.09 35.94 13.54
CA TYR A 413 -3.17 35.87 14.51
C TYR A 413 -4.20 34.81 14.14
N CYS A 414 -4.65 34.06 15.15
CA CYS A 414 -5.71 33.09 14.95
C CYS A 414 -6.74 33.08 16.08
N ARG A 415 -8.03 33.03 15.75
CA ARG A 415 -9.11 32.93 16.74
C ARG A 415 -9.16 31.52 17.33
N LEU A 416 -9.18 31.41 18.66
CA LEU A 416 -9.20 30.12 19.36
C LEU A 416 -10.55 29.82 20.02
N ALA A 417 -11.14 30.79 20.72
CA ALA A 417 -12.42 30.59 21.41
C ALA A 417 -13.12 31.91 21.75
N LEU A 418 -14.41 31.83 22.04
CA LEU A 418 -15.18 32.90 22.69
C LEU A 418 -15.50 32.51 24.13
N VAL A 419 -15.26 33.42 25.06
CA VAL A 419 -15.58 33.24 26.49
C VAL A 419 -16.36 34.42 27.04
N GLN A 420 -17.29 34.14 27.94
CA GLN A 420 -18.11 35.13 28.63
C GLN A 420 -17.70 35.19 30.11
N VAL A 421 -17.65 36.39 30.66
CA VAL A 421 -17.44 36.62 32.09
C VAL A 421 -18.69 37.23 32.70
N THR A 422 -19.26 36.54 33.69
CA THR A 422 -20.45 37.00 34.44
C THR A 422 -20.19 36.89 35.93
N ASN A 423 -20.17 38.02 36.64
CA ASN A 423 -19.89 38.12 38.07
C ASN A 423 -18.58 37.43 38.49
N GLY A 424 -17.56 37.50 37.63
CA GLY A 424 -16.25 36.87 37.85
C GLY A 424 -16.19 35.36 37.56
N ALA A 425 -17.28 34.73 37.12
CA ALA A 425 -17.28 33.36 36.62
C ALA A 425 -17.03 33.32 35.11
N LEU A 426 -16.17 32.40 34.66
CA LEU A 426 -15.87 32.15 33.26
C LEU A 426 -16.83 31.10 32.67
N GLU A 427 -17.42 31.44 31.53
CA GLU A 427 -18.26 30.55 30.74
C GLU A 427 -17.69 30.44 29.32
N PHE A 428 -17.57 29.21 28.83
CA PHE A 428 -17.11 28.93 27.46
C PHE A 428 -18.29 29.02 26.49
N LEU A 429 -18.18 29.87 25.47
CA LEU A 429 -19.24 30.05 24.48
C LEU A 429 -19.03 29.17 23.24
N GLN A 430 -17.85 29.22 22.62
CA GLN A 430 -17.58 28.54 21.34
C GLN A 430 -16.08 28.27 21.11
N ASP A 431 -15.74 27.12 20.50
CA ASP A 431 -14.42 26.83 19.93
C ASP A 431 -14.34 27.43 18.52
N CYS A 432 -13.33 28.27 18.28
CA CYS A 432 -13.14 28.98 17.01
C CYS A 432 -12.12 28.31 16.09
N ARG A 433 -11.47 27.23 16.52
CA ARG A 433 -10.41 26.59 15.73
C ARG A 433 -11.00 25.86 14.54
N CYS A 434 -10.43 26.09 13.36
CA CYS A 434 -10.69 25.26 12.18
C CYS A 434 -9.88 23.96 12.31
N VAL A 435 -10.55 22.81 12.39
CA VAL A 435 -9.89 21.51 12.48
C VAL A 435 -9.88 20.84 11.11
N PHE A 436 -8.70 20.40 10.63
CA PHE A 436 -8.54 19.80 9.31
C PHE A 436 -8.01 18.35 9.38
N PRO A 437 -8.50 17.40 8.56
CA PRO A 437 -7.93 16.06 8.47
C PRO A 437 -6.59 16.07 7.72
N SER A 438 -5.81 14.99 7.79
CA SER A 438 -4.59 14.88 6.97
C SER A 438 -4.95 14.85 5.48
N LEU A 439 -4.01 15.16 4.58
CA LEU A 439 -4.24 15.05 3.12
C LEU A 439 -4.69 13.65 2.69
N CYS A 440 -4.22 12.58 3.35
CA CYS A 440 -4.70 11.21 3.10
C CYS A 440 -6.06 10.92 3.76
N GLY A 441 -6.45 11.70 4.78
CA GLY A 441 -7.80 11.73 5.35
C GLY A 441 -8.70 12.78 4.70
N LEU A 442 -8.23 13.47 3.65
CA LEU A 442 -9.08 14.08 2.64
C LEU A 442 -9.55 12.94 1.73
N GLU A 443 -10.27 11.98 2.30
CA GLU A 443 -11.32 11.32 1.53
C GLU A 443 -12.12 12.43 0.88
N THR A 444 -12.43 12.29 -0.40
CA THR A 444 -13.16 13.26 -1.20
C THR A 444 -14.31 13.87 -0.41
N LYS A 445 -14.05 15.00 0.27
CA LYS A 445 -15.07 15.97 0.64
C LYS A 445 -15.45 16.70 -0.65
N GLN A 446 -15.89 15.93 -1.66
CA GLN A 446 -16.52 16.40 -2.87
C GLN A 446 -18.00 16.07 -2.78
N GLY A 447 -18.71 17.06 -2.26
CA GLY A 447 -20.14 17.11 -2.18
C GLY A 447 -20.51 18.03 -1.04
N CYS A 448 -21.04 19.22 -1.34
CA CYS A 448 -21.95 19.83 -0.38
C CYS A 448 -23.03 18.77 -0.13
N CYS A 449 -23.05 18.20 1.08
CA CYS A 449 -24.09 17.25 1.46
C CYS A 449 -25.43 17.89 1.12
N THR A 450 -26.20 17.24 0.25
CA THR A 450 -27.54 17.74 -0.10
C THR A 450 -28.44 17.59 1.11
N VAL A 451 -28.27 16.48 1.82
CA VAL A 451 -28.87 16.20 3.12
C VAL A 451 -27.88 15.43 3.98
N THR A 452 -27.96 15.63 5.30
CA THR A 452 -27.19 14.87 6.28
C THR A 452 -28.09 13.92 7.06
N VAL A 453 -27.56 12.74 7.38
CA VAL A 453 -28.24 11.76 8.24
C VAL A 453 -27.38 11.54 9.46
N GLY A 454 -27.95 11.69 10.66
CA GLY A 454 -27.32 11.28 11.91
C GLY A 454 -28.00 10.02 12.46
N ASP A 455 -27.34 9.30 13.34
CA ASP A 455 -27.92 8.12 13.98
C ASP A 455 -28.93 8.47 15.10
N GLY A 456 -29.07 9.77 15.41
CA GLY A 456 -29.97 10.28 16.45
C GLY A 456 -29.44 10.14 17.87
N THR A 457 -28.23 9.57 18.04
CA THR A 457 -27.61 9.35 19.36
C THR A 457 -26.22 10.00 19.47
N ILE A 458 -25.30 9.63 18.57
CA ILE A 458 -23.94 10.13 18.46
C ILE A 458 -23.92 11.41 17.61
N SER A 459 -24.72 11.43 16.54
CA SER A 459 -24.81 12.58 15.64
C SER A 459 -26.26 12.92 15.30
N LYS A 460 -26.47 14.20 14.96
CA LYS A 460 -27.77 14.72 14.49
C LYS A 460 -27.56 15.38 13.14
N GLY A 461 -28.14 14.78 12.10
CA GLY A 461 -28.25 15.38 10.76
C GLY A 461 -29.65 15.94 10.52
N ASP A 462 -29.92 16.35 9.29
CA ASP A 462 -31.24 16.78 8.82
C ASP A 462 -32.28 15.67 8.95
N PHE A 463 -31.84 14.41 8.87
CA PHE A 463 -32.65 13.19 9.02
C PHE A 463 -32.02 12.23 10.04
N THR A 464 -32.85 11.34 10.59
CA THR A 464 -32.41 10.20 11.43
C THR A 464 -32.59 8.85 10.74
N ASP A 465 -33.11 8.84 9.51
CA ASP A 465 -33.41 7.65 8.72
C ASP A 465 -32.91 7.85 7.28
N ILE A 466 -32.11 6.91 6.78
CA ILE A 466 -31.44 6.99 5.48
C ILE A 466 -32.46 6.95 4.33
N GLN A 467 -33.49 6.11 4.43
CA GLN A 467 -34.52 6.00 3.40
C GLN A 467 -35.29 7.32 3.25
N THR A 468 -35.62 7.96 4.38
CA THR A 468 -36.32 9.25 4.41
C THR A 468 -35.46 10.35 3.78
N ALA A 469 -34.15 10.36 4.04
CA ALA A 469 -33.22 11.30 3.43
C ALA A 469 -33.15 11.15 1.90
N ILE A 470 -33.08 9.91 1.39
CA ILE A 470 -33.11 9.62 -0.06
C ILE A 470 -34.45 10.03 -0.68
N ASN A 471 -35.56 9.81 0.04
CA ASN A 471 -36.89 10.20 -0.43
C ASN A 471 -37.05 11.72 -0.54
N ALA A 472 -36.33 12.49 0.29
CA ALA A 472 -36.34 13.94 0.31
C ALA A 472 -35.49 14.60 -0.80
N LEU A 473 -34.64 13.83 -1.50
CA LEU A 473 -33.90 14.34 -2.65
C LEU A 473 -34.86 14.74 -3.78
N GLY A 474 -34.54 15.85 -4.44
CA GLY A 474 -35.28 16.30 -5.63
C GLY A 474 -34.99 15.42 -6.87
N ASP A 475 -35.65 15.74 -7.99
CA ASP A 475 -35.53 14.96 -9.24
C ASP A 475 -34.12 14.97 -9.85
N ARG A 476 -33.27 15.92 -9.44
CA ARG A 476 -31.86 16.00 -9.87
C ARG A 476 -30.92 15.07 -9.08
N GLY A 477 -31.42 14.35 -8.07
CA GLY A 477 -30.59 13.56 -7.17
C GLY A 477 -29.82 14.42 -6.17
N GLY A 478 -28.75 13.87 -5.60
CA GLY A 478 -27.92 14.56 -4.61
C GLY A 478 -27.07 13.63 -3.75
N THR A 479 -26.31 14.23 -2.84
CA THR A 479 -25.41 13.52 -1.91
C THR A 479 -26.07 13.39 -0.54
N VAL A 480 -26.22 12.16 -0.07
CA VAL A 480 -26.63 11.81 1.29
C VAL A 480 -25.37 11.51 2.09
N CYS A 481 -25.05 12.40 3.04
CA CYS A 481 -23.89 12.23 3.92
C CYS A 481 -24.30 11.60 5.24
N LEU A 482 -23.73 10.45 5.57
CA LEU A 482 -23.91 9.79 6.86
C LEU A 482 -22.90 10.35 7.85
N LEU A 483 -23.39 10.95 8.93
CA LEU A 483 -22.57 11.47 10.02
C LEU A 483 -22.11 10.33 10.94
N PRO A 484 -21.06 10.53 11.76
CA PRO A 484 -20.56 9.52 12.70
C PRO A 484 -21.68 8.88 13.54
N GLY A 485 -21.77 7.56 13.57
CA GLY A 485 -22.86 6.87 14.25
C GLY A 485 -23.08 5.43 13.83
N ILE A 486 -24.01 4.77 14.53
CA ILE A 486 -24.42 3.38 14.25
C ILE A 486 -25.84 3.37 13.67
N TYR A 487 -25.98 2.90 12.44
CA TYR A 487 -27.24 2.86 11.70
C TYR A 487 -27.76 1.43 11.66
N LEU A 488 -28.83 1.16 12.40
CA LEU A 488 -29.47 -0.17 12.42
C LEU A 488 -30.55 -0.26 11.34
N LEU A 489 -30.32 -1.09 10.32
CA LEU A 489 -31.27 -1.31 9.23
C LEU A 489 -32.03 -2.63 9.43
N GLU A 490 -33.32 -2.50 9.71
CA GLU A 490 -34.26 -3.64 9.79
C GLU A 490 -34.84 -4.00 8.41
N GLN A 491 -34.82 -3.08 7.45
CA GLN A 491 -35.24 -3.26 6.05
C GLN A 491 -34.18 -2.66 5.11
N SER A 492 -34.14 -3.12 3.86
CA SER A 492 -33.25 -2.53 2.85
C SER A 492 -33.59 -1.06 2.58
N VAL A 493 -32.56 -0.23 2.44
CA VAL A 493 -32.68 1.11 1.86
C VAL A 493 -32.77 0.96 0.34
N VAL A 494 -33.91 1.33 -0.23
CA VAL A 494 -34.20 1.14 -1.65
C VAL A 494 -34.01 2.45 -2.42
N ILE A 495 -33.20 2.38 -3.49
CA ILE A 495 -32.88 3.50 -4.36
C ILE A 495 -33.55 3.28 -5.72
N ARG A 496 -34.51 4.15 -6.07
CA ARG A 496 -35.25 4.18 -7.34
C ARG A 496 -35.11 5.53 -8.05
N ARG A 497 -33.95 6.16 -7.88
CA ARG A 497 -33.66 7.53 -8.34
C ARG A 497 -32.26 7.57 -8.93
N ASN A 498 -32.08 8.43 -9.91
CA ASN A 498 -30.77 8.63 -10.56
C ASN A 498 -29.94 9.67 -9.79
N ASN A 499 -28.62 9.65 -10.03
CA ASN A 499 -27.67 10.63 -9.49
C ASN A 499 -27.69 10.71 -7.96
N VAL A 500 -27.60 9.55 -7.30
CA VAL A 500 -27.59 9.45 -5.84
C VAL A 500 -26.22 9.00 -5.38
N MET A 501 -25.63 9.80 -4.50
CA MET A 501 -24.36 9.49 -3.86
C MET A 501 -24.61 9.29 -2.36
N ILE A 502 -24.16 8.16 -1.82
CA ILE A 502 -24.21 7.86 -0.39
C ILE A 502 -22.76 7.80 0.09
N SER A 503 -22.40 8.77 0.94
CA SER A 503 -21.04 8.97 1.42
C SER A 503 -21.03 8.87 2.95
N GLY A 504 -20.10 8.09 3.49
CA GLY A 504 -19.90 7.98 4.93
C GLY A 504 -18.83 8.94 5.44
N CYS A 505 -18.88 9.25 6.74
CA CYS A 505 -17.75 9.82 7.45
C CYS A 505 -16.75 8.70 7.81
N ASP A 506 -16.23 8.01 6.79
CA ASP A 506 -15.06 7.16 6.93
C ASP A 506 -15.36 5.99 7.94
N ARG A 507 -14.38 5.52 8.71
CA ARG A 507 -14.57 4.50 9.78
C ARG A 507 -15.50 4.90 10.94
N GLN A 508 -16.12 6.08 10.91
CA GLN A 508 -17.00 6.55 11.98
C GLN A 508 -18.48 6.22 11.72
N VAL A 509 -18.82 5.75 10.50
CA VAL A 509 -20.16 5.30 10.14
C VAL A 509 -20.19 3.79 10.09
N LEU A 510 -20.97 3.17 10.96
CA LEU A 510 -21.24 1.72 10.92
C LEU A 510 -22.71 1.46 10.60
N ILE A 511 -22.97 0.84 9.45
CA ILE A 511 -24.30 0.37 9.07
C ILE A 511 -24.42 -1.11 9.42
N ILE A 512 -25.44 -1.48 10.19
CA ILE A 512 -25.72 -2.89 10.53
C ILE A 512 -27.04 -3.29 9.90
N ALA A 513 -26.99 -4.15 8.88
CA ALA A 513 -28.17 -4.69 8.21
C ALA A 513 -28.52 -6.09 8.76
N ARG A 514 -29.72 -6.26 9.32
CA ARG A 514 -30.06 -7.45 10.13
C ARG A 514 -30.77 -8.59 9.39
N GLN A 515 -31.66 -8.26 8.45
CA GLN A 515 -32.53 -9.28 7.82
C GLN A 515 -32.44 -9.31 6.29
N GLN A 516 -32.05 -8.21 5.67
CA GLN A 516 -32.03 -7.98 4.23
C GLN A 516 -30.73 -7.27 3.85
N SER A 517 -30.52 -7.04 2.55
CA SER A 517 -29.39 -6.25 2.10
C SER A 517 -29.45 -4.83 2.63
N ALA A 518 -28.31 -4.20 2.94
CA ALA A 518 -28.30 -2.83 3.45
C ALA A 518 -28.88 -1.87 2.41
N PHE A 519 -28.40 -1.98 1.17
CA PHE A 519 -28.86 -1.17 0.04
C PHE A 519 -29.36 -2.04 -1.11
N ARG A 520 -30.44 -1.59 -1.73
CA ARG A 520 -30.99 -2.18 -2.95
C ARG A 520 -31.23 -1.10 -4.00
N VAL A 521 -30.52 -1.18 -5.11
CA VAL A 521 -30.64 -0.26 -6.25
C VAL A 521 -31.50 -0.92 -7.32
N GLU A 522 -32.55 -0.22 -7.76
CA GLU A 522 -33.48 -0.71 -8.78
C GLU A 522 -33.64 0.32 -9.90
N GLN A 523 -33.42 -0.10 -11.15
CA GLN A 523 -33.66 0.70 -12.36
C GLN A 523 -33.11 2.13 -12.28
N SER A 524 -31.89 2.28 -11.76
CA SER A 524 -31.31 3.59 -11.43
C SER A 524 -29.94 3.79 -12.06
N SER A 525 -29.61 5.04 -12.36
CA SER A 525 -28.36 5.44 -13.01
C SER A 525 -27.53 6.39 -12.16
N GLN A 526 -26.19 6.31 -12.25
CA GLN A 526 -25.26 7.19 -11.53
C GLN A 526 -25.41 7.06 -10.02
N ILE A 527 -25.18 5.85 -9.51
CA ILE A 527 -25.25 5.56 -8.09
C ILE A 527 -23.85 5.36 -7.56
N ILE A 528 -23.49 6.11 -6.52
CA ILE A 528 -22.17 6.08 -5.91
C ILE A 528 -22.33 5.71 -4.43
N PHE A 529 -21.65 4.66 -4.01
CA PHE A 529 -21.40 4.34 -2.61
C PHE A 529 -19.92 4.59 -2.31
N GLU A 530 -19.64 5.40 -1.30
CA GLU A 530 -18.27 5.66 -0.88
C GLU A 530 -18.12 5.74 0.63
N THR A 531 -16.93 5.36 1.12
CA THR A 531 -16.51 5.55 2.52
C THR A 531 -17.50 4.98 3.55
N LEU A 532 -18.15 3.85 3.21
CA LEU A 532 -19.12 3.17 4.07
C LEU A 532 -18.51 1.95 4.75
N GLN A 533 -18.83 1.76 6.04
CA GLN A 533 -18.69 0.46 6.70
C GLN A 533 -20.06 -0.21 6.85
N ILE A 534 -20.22 -1.40 6.28
CA ILE A 534 -21.47 -2.16 6.31
C ILE A 534 -21.24 -3.57 6.87
N ASP A 535 -21.88 -3.85 8.00
CA ASP A 535 -21.97 -5.18 8.60
C ASP A 535 -23.33 -5.80 8.27
N SER A 536 -23.35 -6.74 7.32
CA SER A 536 -24.57 -7.43 6.90
C SER A 536 -24.72 -8.78 7.59
N GLN A 537 -25.92 -9.09 8.08
CA GLN A 537 -26.25 -10.34 8.78
C GLN A 537 -26.89 -11.35 7.82
N GLY A 538 -26.07 -12.13 7.12
CA GLY A 538 -26.52 -13.25 6.30
C GLY A 538 -27.11 -12.91 4.92
N ARG A 539 -27.01 -11.66 4.46
CA ARG A 539 -27.39 -11.19 3.11
C ARG A 539 -26.31 -10.29 2.50
N GLU A 540 -26.45 -9.95 1.24
CA GLU A 540 -25.56 -9.03 0.52
C GLU A 540 -25.55 -7.66 1.19
N ALA A 541 -24.40 -6.97 1.25
CA ALA A 541 -24.37 -5.58 1.72
C ALA A 541 -25.09 -4.66 0.72
N ILE A 542 -24.77 -4.81 -0.57
CA ILE A 542 -25.36 -4.00 -1.65
C ILE A 542 -25.85 -4.93 -2.76
N GLN A 543 -27.13 -4.77 -3.10
CA GLN A 543 -27.77 -5.45 -4.22
C GLN A 543 -28.14 -4.43 -5.30
N VAL A 544 -27.78 -4.71 -6.55
CA VAL A 544 -28.16 -3.91 -7.72
C VAL A 544 -28.88 -4.81 -8.71
N THR A 545 -30.09 -4.42 -9.10
CA THR A 545 -30.93 -5.21 -10.01
C THR A 545 -30.89 -4.65 -11.43
N ASP A 546 -31.36 -5.47 -12.37
CA ASP A 546 -31.50 -5.13 -13.79
C ASP A 546 -32.10 -3.73 -14.06
N GLY A 547 -31.68 -3.16 -15.19
CA GLY A 547 -32.03 -1.82 -15.66
C GLY A 547 -31.22 -0.69 -15.00
N SER A 548 -30.20 -1.02 -14.22
CA SER A 548 -29.31 -0.03 -13.57
C SER A 548 -28.02 0.17 -14.38
N GLN A 549 -27.45 1.38 -14.35
CA GLN A 549 -26.22 1.70 -15.10
C GLN A 549 -25.34 2.74 -14.37
N GLN A 550 -24.03 2.77 -14.61
CA GLN A 550 -23.10 3.70 -13.96
C GLN A 550 -23.12 3.57 -12.44
N ILE A 551 -22.74 2.39 -11.96
CA ILE A 551 -22.71 2.04 -10.54
C ILE A 551 -21.27 2.05 -10.06
N HIS A 552 -20.99 2.88 -9.06
CA HIS A 552 -19.67 3.02 -8.46
C HIS A 552 -19.74 2.64 -6.98
N ILE A 553 -18.94 1.66 -6.58
CA ILE A 553 -18.74 1.30 -5.17
C ILE A 553 -17.25 1.43 -4.90
N ARG A 554 -16.88 2.40 -4.06
CA ARG A 554 -15.47 2.71 -3.80
C ARG A 554 -15.16 2.93 -2.34
N ASP A 555 -13.95 2.58 -1.92
CA ASP A 555 -13.45 2.91 -0.58
C ASP A 555 -14.36 2.41 0.55
N CYS A 556 -15.09 1.30 0.33
CA CYS A 556 -16.03 0.75 1.30
C CYS A 556 -15.45 -0.47 2.02
N GLN A 557 -15.81 -0.63 3.29
CA GLN A 557 -15.54 -1.83 4.08
C GLN A 557 -16.84 -2.61 4.30
N LEU A 558 -16.94 -3.78 3.68
CA LEU A 558 -18.13 -4.62 3.69
C LEU A 558 -17.83 -5.91 4.42
N ASN A 559 -18.58 -6.20 5.47
CA ASN A 559 -18.38 -7.37 6.30
C ASN A 559 -19.66 -8.22 6.33
N LEU A 560 -19.50 -9.52 6.11
CA LEU A 560 -20.58 -10.47 6.28
C LEU A 560 -20.44 -11.15 7.64
N VAL A 561 -21.43 -10.92 8.50
CA VAL A 561 -21.52 -11.48 9.84
C VAL A 561 -22.60 -12.56 9.84
N GLY A 562 -22.28 -13.76 10.33
CA GLY A 562 -23.20 -14.90 10.32
C GLY A 562 -23.01 -15.87 9.14
N ARG A 563 -23.97 -16.78 8.94
CA ARG A 563 -23.88 -17.85 7.92
C ARG A 563 -24.76 -17.50 6.72
N ALA A 564 -24.15 -17.11 5.59
CA ALA A 564 -24.79 -17.14 4.27
C ALA A 564 -24.14 -18.21 3.40
N ASN A 565 -24.91 -18.84 2.52
CA ASN A 565 -24.41 -19.85 1.59
C ASN A 565 -25.22 -19.85 0.28
N PRO A 566 -24.66 -19.41 -0.86
CA PRO A 566 -23.33 -18.79 -1.00
C PRO A 566 -23.27 -17.42 -0.30
N ALA A 567 -22.06 -16.98 0.05
CA ALA A 567 -21.81 -15.71 0.74
C ALA A 567 -21.27 -14.65 -0.23
N PHE A 568 -22.13 -13.73 -0.65
CA PHE A 568 -21.74 -12.56 -1.43
C PHE A 568 -22.07 -11.28 -0.67
N LEU A 569 -21.17 -10.30 -0.72
CA LEU A 569 -21.38 -8.96 -0.17
C LEU A 569 -21.90 -8.00 -1.23
N LEU A 570 -21.48 -8.19 -2.48
CA LEU A 570 -21.94 -7.42 -3.62
C LEU A 570 -22.62 -8.37 -4.61
N SER A 571 -23.82 -8.00 -5.05
CA SER A 571 -24.60 -8.75 -6.04
C SER A 571 -25.16 -7.76 -7.04
N ILE A 572 -24.58 -7.75 -8.24
CA ILE A 572 -24.72 -6.64 -9.19
C ILE A 572 -25.14 -7.14 -10.56
N GLN A 573 -26.22 -6.54 -11.06
CA GLN A 573 -26.68 -6.66 -12.44
C GLN A 573 -26.84 -5.25 -13.01
N ALA A 574 -25.86 -4.79 -13.79
CA ALA A 574 -25.84 -3.42 -14.32
C ALA A 574 -24.81 -3.23 -15.44
N GLU A 575 -24.96 -2.14 -16.19
CA GLU A 575 -23.96 -1.67 -17.16
C GLU A 575 -23.04 -0.58 -16.54
N MET A 576 -21.77 -0.51 -16.95
CA MET A 576 -20.79 0.46 -16.43
C MET A 576 -20.64 0.37 -14.90
N VAL A 577 -20.09 -0.75 -14.44
CA VAL A 577 -19.95 -1.06 -13.00
C VAL A 577 -18.49 -0.91 -12.59
N HIS A 578 -18.19 -0.03 -11.65
CA HIS A 578 -16.84 0.14 -11.10
C HIS A 578 -16.83 -0.22 -9.61
N LEU A 579 -16.06 -1.25 -9.26
CA LEU A 579 -15.82 -1.69 -7.88
C LEU A 579 -14.34 -1.47 -7.58
N ILE A 580 -14.02 -0.40 -6.85
CA ILE A 580 -12.63 0.09 -6.72
C ILE A 580 -12.25 0.26 -5.24
N HIS A 581 -11.08 -0.19 -4.80
CA HIS A 581 -10.57 0.06 -3.44
C HIS A 581 -11.49 -0.40 -2.29
N ASN A 582 -12.23 -1.50 -2.46
CA ASN A 582 -13.09 -2.01 -1.40
C ASN A 582 -12.42 -3.14 -0.60
N GLN A 583 -12.77 -3.23 0.69
CA GLN A 583 -12.40 -4.32 1.57
C GLN A 583 -13.63 -5.20 1.85
N LEU A 584 -13.63 -6.43 1.36
CA LEU A 584 -14.73 -7.38 1.50
C LEU A 584 -14.28 -8.54 2.39
N THR A 585 -14.89 -8.68 3.56
CA THR A 585 -14.59 -9.76 4.51
C THR A 585 -15.80 -10.67 4.74
N GLY A 586 -15.62 -11.97 4.51
CA GLY A 586 -16.64 -12.99 4.76
C GLY A 586 -17.56 -13.31 3.57
N GLY A 587 -17.49 -12.55 2.48
CA GLY A 587 -18.23 -12.81 1.25
C GLY A 587 -17.55 -12.19 0.02
N GLY A 588 -17.91 -12.68 -1.16
CA GLY A 588 -17.33 -12.22 -2.44
C GLY A 588 -18.17 -11.19 -3.20
N ILE A 589 -17.84 -11.01 -4.47
CA ILE A 589 -18.55 -10.22 -5.46
C ILE A 589 -19.26 -11.16 -6.43
N TRP A 590 -20.50 -10.89 -6.78
CA TRP A 590 -21.23 -11.60 -7.82
C TRP A 590 -21.76 -10.62 -8.87
N ILE A 591 -21.29 -10.80 -10.10
CA ILE A 591 -21.77 -10.08 -11.29
C ILE A 591 -22.72 -11.02 -12.05
N HIS A 592 -23.97 -10.62 -12.21
CA HIS A 592 -25.02 -11.42 -12.87
C HIS A 592 -25.01 -11.27 -14.39
N ASP A 593 -25.67 -12.22 -15.06
CA ASP A 593 -25.99 -12.12 -16.49
C ASP A 593 -26.77 -10.81 -16.79
N GLY A 594 -26.50 -10.19 -17.93
CA GLY A 594 -27.01 -8.86 -18.31
C GLY A 594 -26.08 -7.70 -17.93
N SER A 595 -24.97 -7.96 -17.23
CA SER A 595 -23.99 -6.93 -16.90
C SER A 595 -22.98 -6.71 -18.04
N ALA A 596 -22.54 -5.46 -18.22
CA ALA A 596 -21.52 -5.11 -19.20
C ALA A 596 -20.64 -3.94 -18.74
N ASN A 597 -19.42 -3.84 -19.28
CA ASN A 597 -18.45 -2.78 -18.93
C ASN A 597 -18.14 -2.77 -17.43
N VAL A 598 -17.63 -3.89 -16.93
CA VAL A 598 -17.39 -4.10 -15.49
C VAL A 598 -15.91 -3.99 -15.18
N LEU A 599 -15.56 -3.08 -14.26
CA LEU A 599 -14.23 -2.92 -13.71
C LEU A 599 -14.23 -3.32 -12.23
N ILE A 600 -13.46 -4.35 -11.90
CA ILE A 600 -13.19 -4.77 -10.52
C ILE A 600 -11.71 -4.56 -10.27
N GLN A 601 -11.37 -3.51 -9.53
CA GLN A 601 -9.99 -3.05 -9.40
C GLN A 601 -9.57 -2.75 -7.96
N ASP A 602 -8.34 -3.14 -7.59
CA ASP A 602 -7.71 -2.78 -6.31
C ASP A 602 -8.55 -3.14 -5.06
N ASN A 603 -9.32 -4.25 -5.11
CA ASN A 603 -10.10 -4.73 -3.97
C ASN A 603 -9.36 -5.80 -3.18
N GLU A 604 -9.60 -5.84 -1.87
CA GLU A 604 -9.20 -6.94 -0.99
C GLU A 604 -10.42 -7.79 -0.64
N ILE A 605 -10.43 -9.05 -1.11
CA ILE A 605 -11.54 -9.98 -0.96
C ILE A 605 -11.06 -11.20 -0.18
N THR A 606 -11.55 -11.35 1.05
CA THR A 606 -11.14 -12.45 1.92
C THR A 606 -12.34 -13.13 2.59
N ALA A 607 -12.23 -14.43 2.82
CA ALA A 607 -13.15 -15.10 3.73
C ALA A 607 -12.93 -14.64 5.19
N ASN A 608 -13.93 -14.86 6.04
CA ASN A 608 -13.79 -14.62 7.48
C ASN A 608 -12.94 -15.74 8.10
N PRO A 609 -11.79 -15.44 8.74
CA PRO A 609 -10.90 -16.46 9.29
C PRO A 609 -11.49 -17.20 10.49
N ASN A 610 -12.46 -16.61 11.18
CA ASN A 610 -13.05 -17.13 12.42
C ASN A 610 -14.25 -18.06 12.18
N VAL A 611 -14.65 -18.26 10.93
CA VAL A 611 -15.80 -19.09 10.54
C VAL A 611 -15.33 -20.09 9.49
N SER A 612 -15.92 -21.28 9.48
CA SER A 612 -15.70 -22.23 8.37
C SER A 612 -15.97 -21.50 7.05
N PRO A 613 -15.05 -21.54 6.07
CA PRO A 613 -15.14 -20.71 4.89
C PRO A 613 -16.47 -20.99 4.17
N PRO A 614 -17.29 -19.95 3.92
CA PRO A 614 -18.55 -20.14 3.20
C PRO A 614 -18.26 -20.56 1.76
N VAL A 615 -19.14 -21.40 1.18
CA VAL A 615 -19.00 -21.87 -0.20
C VAL A 615 -19.32 -20.71 -1.15
N SER A 616 -18.32 -19.86 -1.37
CA SER A 616 -18.39 -18.65 -2.20
C SER A 616 -17.09 -18.46 -2.96
N ALA A 617 -17.20 -17.97 -4.20
CA ALA A 617 -16.04 -17.49 -4.94
C ALA A 617 -15.69 -16.07 -4.48
N GLY A 618 -14.43 -15.67 -4.63
CA GLY A 618 -14.02 -14.27 -4.42
C GLY A 618 -14.75 -13.34 -5.39
N ILE A 619 -14.71 -13.70 -6.67
CA ILE A 619 -15.49 -13.07 -7.73
C ILE A 619 -16.23 -14.16 -8.50
N ALA A 620 -17.55 -14.03 -8.57
CA ALA A 620 -18.44 -14.89 -9.33
C ALA A 620 -18.98 -14.14 -10.54
N LEU A 621 -18.90 -14.76 -11.72
CA LEU A 621 -19.38 -14.21 -12.98
C LEU A 621 -20.53 -15.05 -13.53
N GLY A 622 -21.58 -14.38 -13.97
CA GLY A 622 -22.72 -14.94 -14.66
C GLY A 622 -23.76 -15.53 -13.72
N GLY A 623 -24.74 -16.20 -14.32
CA GLY A 623 -25.88 -16.76 -13.60
C GLY A 623 -27.01 -15.75 -13.48
N LEU A 624 -28.22 -16.30 -13.37
CA LEU A 624 -29.46 -15.53 -13.37
C LEU A 624 -29.68 -14.86 -12.02
N ALA A 625 -30.13 -13.61 -12.06
CA ALA A 625 -30.66 -12.97 -10.87
C ALA A 625 -31.96 -13.68 -10.44
N ARG A 626 -32.33 -13.50 -9.17
CA ARG A 626 -33.48 -14.21 -8.59
C ARG A 626 -34.78 -13.81 -9.30
N GLY A 627 -35.39 -14.75 -10.01
CA GLY A 627 -36.67 -14.56 -10.70
C GLY A 627 -36.56 -14.34 -12.21
N GLU A 628 -35.35 -14.39 -12.78
CA GLU A 628 -35.13 -14.35 -14.22
C GLU A 628 -35.14 -15.75 -14.84
N GLU A 629 -35.55 -15.82 -16.11
CA GLU A 629 -35.69 -17.08 -16.87
C GLU A 629 -34.75 -17.17 -18.09
N THR A 630 -34.10 -16.07 -18.48
CA THR A 630 -33.28 -15.98 -19.70
C THR A 630 -31.87 -15.46 -19.42
N ALA A 631 -30.85 -16.23 -19.78
CA ALA A 631 -29.44 -15.83 -19.66
C ALA A 631 -29.03 -14.95 -20.85
N ILE A 632 -28.56 -13.72 -20.58
CA ILE A 632 -28.12 -12.76 -21.60
C ILE A 632 -26.59 -12.78 -21.78
N GLY A 633 -25.84 -13.13 -20.73
CA GLY A 633 -24.37 -13.20 -20.72
C GLY A 633 -23.73 -11.99 -20.06
N ILE A 634 -22.40 -11.93 -20.06
CA ILE A 634 -21.64 -10.78 -19.52
C ILE A 634 -20.60 -10.37 -20.56
N GLU A 635 -20.43 -9.07 -20.76
CA GLU A 635 -19.53 -8.51 -21.76
C GLU A 635 -18.55 -7.48 -21.17
N SER A 636 -17.30 -7.49 -21.65
CA SER A 636 -16.26 -6.51 -21.34
C SER A 636 -16.03 -6.35 -19.83
N VAL A 637 -15.32 -7.34 -19.27
CA VAL A 637 -15.00 -7.40 -17.84
C VAL A 637 -13.49 -7.32 -17.64
N LEU A 638 -13.05 -6.35 -16.85
CA LEU A 638 -11.67 -6.23 -16.40
C LEU A 638 -11.58 -6.46 -14.89
N ILE A 639 -10.91 -7.53 -14.50
CA ILE A 639 -10.57 -7.85 -13.10
C ILE A 639 -9.09 -7.62 -12.92
N THR A 640 -8.69 -6.56 -12.20
CA THR A 640 -7.28 -6.20 -12.10
C THR A 640 -6.80 -5.71 -10.74
N HIS A 641 -5.55 -6.02 -10.38
CA HIS A 641 -4.91 -5.54 -9.15
C HIS A 641 -5.66 -5.93 -7.85
N ASN A 642 -6.49 -6.97 -7.87
CA ASN A 642 -7.20 -7.43 -6.67
C ASN A 642 -6.37 -8.44 -5.89
N ARG A 643 -6.56 -8.44 -4.56
CA ARG A 643 -6.08 -9.50 -3.66
C ARG A 643 -7.27 -10.36 -3.25
N ILE A 644 -7.28 -11.61 -3.70
CA ILE A 644 -8.35 -12.59 -3.41
C ILE A 644 -7.76 -13.73 -2.62
N ALA A 645 -8.24 -13.94 -1.39
CA ALA A 645 -7.66 -14.92 -0.50
C ALA A 645 -8.67 -15.72 0.31
N GLN A 646 -8.29 -16.95 0.67
CA GLN A 646 -8.98 -17.78 1.67
C GLN A 646 -10.43 -18.14 1.34
N MET A 647 -10.87 -17.96 0.09
CA MET A 647 -12.24 -18.21 -0.34
C MET A 647 -12.59 -19.70 -0.24
N GLY A 648 -13.88 -19.98 0.03
CA GLY A 648 -14.35 -21.36 0.16
C GLY A 648 -14.38 -22.11 -1.16
N SER A 649 -14.88 -21.46 -2.22
CA SER A 649 -14.78 -21.94 -3.60
C SER A 649 -13.51 -21.38 -4.26
N SER A 650 -13.49 -21.18 -5.57
CA SER A 650 -12.36 -20.61 -6.29
C SER A 650 -12.16 -19.11 -6.01
N GLY A 651 -10.98 -18.58 -6.35
CA GLY A 651 -10.74 -17.13 -6.31
C GLY A 651 -11.66 -16.39 -7.28
N ILE A 652 -11.63 -16.77 -8.55
CA ILE A 652 -12.54 -16.28 -9.60
C ILE A 652 -13.26 -17.48 -10.21
N SER A 653 -14.58 -17.43 -10.34
CA SER A 653 -15.35 -18.52 -10.93
C SER A 653 -16.59 -18.08 -11.69
N ARG A 654 -17.07 -18.93 -12.60
CA ARG A 654 -18.43 -18.81 -13.11
C ARG A 654 -19.44 -19.29 -12.07
N PHE A 655 -20.56 -18.59 -11.91
CA PHE A 655 -21.71 -19.08 -11.15
C PHE A 655 -22.66 -19.84 -12.09
N ALA A 656 -23.04 -21.07 -11.71
CA ALA A 656 -23.87 -21.93 -12.54
C ALA A 656 -25.38 -21.79 -12.26
N GLY A 657 -25.77 -21.44 -11.02
CA GLY A 657 -27.17 -21.23 -10.63
C GLY A 657 -28.04 -22.50 -10.58
N VAL A 658 -28.57 -22.78 -9.38
CA VAL A 658 -29.65 -23.76 -9.05
C VAL A 658 -29.29 -25.26 -9.01
N GLN A 659 -29.88 -25.94 -8.02
CA GLN A 659 -29.72 -27.35 -7.67
C GLN A 659 -30.28 -28.31 -8.74
N ALA A 660 -29.67 -29.49 -8.85
CA ALA A 660 -30.10 -30.59 -9.69
C ALA A 660 -31.60 -30.92 -9.49
N GLY A 661 -32.44 -30.59 -10.49
CA GLY A 661 -33.87 -30.91 -10.48
C GLY A 661 -34.68 -30.23 -11.58
N ASP A 662 -34.36 -28.99 -11.95
CA ASP A 662 -35.07 -28.25 -12.98
C ASP A 662 -34.38 -28.37 -14.33
N ALA A 663 -35.06 -29.02 -15.29
CA ALA A 663 -34.59 -29.28 -16.64
C ALA A 663 -34.63 -28.04 -17.55
N VAL A 664 -34.32 -26.85 -17.03
CA VAL A 664 -34.02 -25.67 -17.86
C VAL A 664 -32.58 -25.82 -18.32
N ALA A 665 -32.44 -26.60 -19.38
CA ALA A 665 -31.18 -26.99 -19.99
C ALA A 665 -30.27 -25.81 -20.35
N ASN A 666 -29.01 -25.88 -19.92
CA ASN A 666 -27.83 -25.70 -20.77
C ASN A 666 -27.86 -24.58 -21.83
N ILE A 667 -28.25 -23.37 -21.45
CA ILE A 667 -27.87 -22.16 -22.20
C ILE A 667 -27.17 -21.24 -21.20
N ALA A 668 -25.96 -21.61 -20.81
CA ALA A 668 -25.06 -20.67 -20.18
C ALA A 668 -24.73 -19.61 -21.25
N ALA A 669 -25.22 -18.39 -21.07
CA ALA A 669 -24.80 -17.29 -21.92
C ALA A 669 -23.32 -16.99 -21.68
N ASP A 670 -22.60 -16.73 -22.77
CA ASP A 670 -21.14 -16.62 -22.77
C ASP A 670 -20.68 -15.41 -21.92
N ILE A 671 -19.50 -15.54 -21.31
CA ILE A 671 -18.73 -14.39 -20.83
C ILE A 671 -17.82 -13.99 -21.99
N GLU A 672 -17.97 -12.77 -22.50
CA GLU A 672 -17.21 -12.25 -23.65
C GLU A 672 -16.29 -11.11 -23.22
N ASP A 673 -15.08 -11.08 -23.78
CA ASP A 673 -14.08 -10.03 -23.51
C ASP A 673 -13.73 -9.92 -22.01
N LEU A 674 -13.20 -11.03 -21.47
CA LEU A 674 -12.78 -11.12 -20.06
C LEU A 674 -11.26 -11.00 -19.94
N ALA A 675 -10.81 -9.95 -19.27
CA ALA A 675 -9.42 -9.74 -18.91
C ALA A 675 -9.21 -9.90 -17.39
N ILE A 676 -8.30 -10.79 -17.00
CA ILE A 676 -7.89 -11.01 -15.61
C ILE A 676 -6.39 -10.70 -15.52
N ALA A 677 -6.04 -9.59 -14.88
CA ALA A 677 -4.70 -9.04 -14.95
C ALA A 677 -4.14 -8.58 -13.60
N HIS A 678 -2.88 -8.86 -13.27
CA HIS A 678 -2.22 -8.29 -12.08
C HIS A 678 -2.88 -8.64 -10.72
N ASN A 679 -3.65 -9.73 -10.63
CA ASN A 679 -4.28 -10.15 -9.38
C ASN A 679 -3.38 -11.09 -8.58
N GLN A 680 -3.54 -11.07 -7.24
CA GLN A 680 -2.99 -12.05 -6.32
C GLN A 680 -4.11 -12.95 -5.83
N ILE A 681 -4.08 -14.23 -6.18
CA ILE A 681 -5.11 -15.22 -5.84
C ILE A 681 -4.47 -16.37 -5.07
N ALA A 682 -4.71 -16.43 -3.76
CA ALA A 682 -4.04 -17.39 -2.90
C ALA A 682 -4.91 -18.05 -1.83
N HIS A 683 -4.61 -19.29 -1.49
CA HIS A 683 -5.28 -20.06 -0.42
C HIS A 683 -6.80 -20.18 -0.58
N CYS A 684 -7.33 -20.02 -1.79
CA CYS A 684 -8.73 -20.29 -2.10
C CYS A 684 -8.96 -21.81 -2.26
N ALA A 685 -10.13 -22.20 -2.76
CA ALA A 685 -10.53 -23.58 -2.98
C ALA A 685 -10.48 -24.44 -1.70
N ARG A 686 -10.97 -23.89 -0.59
CA ARG A 686 -10.97 -24.58 0.72
C ARG A 686 -12.12 -25.58 0.90
N SER A 687 -13.07 -25.58 -0.03
CA SER A 687 -14.20 -26.52 -0.11
C SER A 687 -14.15 -27.28 -1.43
N ALA A 688 -14.65 -28.51 -1.44
CA ALA A 688 -14.72 -29.33 -2.65
C ALA A 688 -15.56 -28.66 -3.77
N PRO A 689 -15.31 -29.01 -5.04
CA PRO A 689 -16.17 -28.65 -6.17
C PRO A 689 -17.64 -28.98 -5.88
N ASN A 690 -18.53 -28.14 -6.40
CA ASN A 690 -19.96 -28.23 -6.13
C ASN A 690 -20.75 -27.63 -7.29
N SER A 691 -22.01 -28.06 -7.42
CA SER A 691 -22.85 -27.69 -8.55
C SER A 691 -23.24 -26.20 -8.62
N LEU A 692 -22.99 -25.38 -7.58
CA LEU A 692 -23.29 -23.94 -7.65
C LEU A 692 -22.28 -23.19 -8.53
N PHE A 693 -21.05 -23.69 -8.62
CA PHE A 693 -19.98 -23.06 -9.40
C PHE A 693 -19.50 -24.01 -10.49
N ASP A 694 -18.83 -25.09 -10.09
CA ASP A 694 -18.33 -26.13 -10.98
C ASP A 694 -18.22 -27.45 -10.20
N SER A 695 -18.77 -28.53 -10.75
CA SER A 695 -18.78 -29.86 -10.14
C SER A 695 -17.50 -30.66 -10.35
N GLU A 696 -16.61 -30.20 -11.23
CA GLU A 696 -15.44 -30.93 -11.73
C GLU A 696 -14.12 -30.23 -11.36
N ALA A 697 -14.14 -28.94 -11.04
CA ALA A 697 -12.94 -28.16 -10.69
C ALA A 697 -13.17 -27.08 -9.63
N VAL A 698 -12.15 -26.81 -8.82
CA VAL A 698 -12.00 -25.61 -7.97
C VAL A 698 -10.56 -25.11 -8.09
N GLY A 699 -10.28 -23.85 -7.77
CA GLY A 699 -8.91 -23.36 -7.93
C GLY A 699 -8.69 -21.87 -7.72
N GLY A 700 -7.64 -21.35 -8.34
CA GLY A 700 -7.45 -19.91 -8.46
C GLY A 700 -8.51 -19.30 -9.37
N ILE A 701 -8.51 -19.71 -10.65
CA ILE A 701 -9.44 -19.25 -11.69
C ILE A 701 -10.14 -20.48 -12.29
N VAL A 702 -11.47 -20.53 -12.26
CA VAL A 702 -12.27 -21.65 -12.78
C VAL A 702 -13.44 -21.14 -13.61
N LEU A 703 -13.31 -21.24 -14.92
CA LEU A 703 -14.25 -20.66 -15.87
C LEU A 703 -14.83 -21.70 -16.83
N ARG A 704 -16.10 -21.53 -17.20
CA ARG A 704 -16.78 -22.33 -18.23
C ARG A 704 -17.46 -21.37 -19.20
N HIS A 705 -17.45 -21.68 -20.49
CA HIS A 705 -18.11 -20.89 -21.55
C HIS A 705 -17.67 -19.41 -21.55
N VAL A 706 -16.42 -19.19 -21.95
CA VAL A 706 -15.82 -17.85 -22.05
C VAL A 706 -15.24 -17.64 -23.45
N SER A 707 -15.32 -16.43 -23.97
CA SER A 707 -14.71 -16.03 -25.24
C SER A 707 -13.83 -14.79 -25.07
N GLN A 708 -12.75 -14.71 -25.85
CA GLN A 708 -11.76 -13.63 -25.78
C GLN A 708 -11.18 -13.49 -24.36
N LEU A 709 -10.67 -14.60 -23.81
CA LEU A 709 -10.16 -14.65 -22.45
C LEU A 709 -8.67 -14.33 -22.43
N THR A 710 -8.30 -13.24 -21.74
CA THR A 710 -6.90 -12.90 -21.48
C THR A 710 -6.61 -12.98 -19.98
N ILE A 711 -5.63 -13.82 -19.61
CA ILE A 711 -5.14 -13.92 -18.23
C ILE A 711 -3.65 -13.58 -18.23
N HIS A 712 -3.27 -12.47 -17.60
CA HIS A 712 -1.85 -12.07 -17.60
C HIS A 712 -1.34 -11.44 -16.32
N HIS A 713 -0.04 -11.63 -16.04
CA HIS A 713 0.63 -11.00 -14.89
C HIS A 713 0.00 -11.31 -13.53
N ASN A 714 -0.70 -12.44 -13.37
CA ASN A 714 -1.30 -12.85 -12.10
C ASN A 714 -0.35 -13.73 -11.28
N GLN A 715 -0.49 -13.66 -9.96
CA GLN A 715 0.11 -14.60 -9.01
C GLN A 715 -1.00 -15.51 -8.46
N ILE A 716 -0.94 -16.80 -8.79
CA ILE A 716 -1.95 -17.78 -8.43
C ILE A 716 -1.26 -18.90 -7.65
N ALA A 717 -1.42 -18.89 -6.33
CA ALA A 717 -0.61 -19.75 -5.47
C ALA A 717 -1.40 -20.47 -4.37
N GLU A 718 -0.98 -21.69 -4.03
CA GLU A 718 -1.41 -22.39 -2.81
C GLU A 718 -2.94 -22.57 -2.67
N ASN A 719 -3.67 -22.61 -3.78
CA ASN A 719 -5.11 -22.88 -3.77
C ASN A 719 -5.35 -24.38 -3.54
N GLY A 720 -6.36 -24.77 -2.76
CA GLY A 720 -6.63 -26.17 -2.42
C GLY A 720 -6.01 -26.66 -1.11
N VAL A 721 -5.84 -25.76 -0.12
CA VAL A 721 -5.12 -26.05 1.13
C VAL A 721 -5.69 -27.27 1.88
N GLY A 722 -4.79 -28.21 2.23
CA GLY A 722 -5.05 -29.33 3.14
C GLY A 722 -5.48 -30.63 2.46
N ARG A 723 -6.66 -30.68 1.82
CA ARG A 723 -7.25 -31.92 1.27
C ARG A 723 -8.02 -31.74 -0.05
N VAL A 724 -8.06 -30.54 -0.62
CA VAL A 724 -8.93 -30.24 -1.78
C VAL A 724 -8.10 -30.23 -3.07
N PRO A 725 -8.36 -31.16 -3.99
CA PRO A 725 -7.94 -31.04 -5.37
C PRO A 725 -8.22 -29.66 -5.97
N ALA A 726 -7.21 -28.98 -6.49
CA ALA A 726 -7.40 -27.66 -7.06
C ALA A 726 -6.53 -27.42 -8.29
N CYS A 727 -7.04 -26.61 -9.22
CA CYS A 727 -6.28 -26.09 -10.35
C CYS A 727 -5.73 -24.69 -10.04
N GLY A 728 -4.63 -24.30 -10.67
CA GLY A 728 -4.28 -22.88 -10.77
C GLY A 728 -5.30 -22.17 -11.65
N ILE A 729 -5.36 -22.58 -12.93
CA ILE A 729 -6.33 -22.13 -13.92
C ILE A 729 -7.05 -23.34 -14.51
N PHE A 730 -8.37 -23.28 -14.54
CA PHE A 730 -9.23 -24.23 -15.24
C PHE A 730 -10.19 -23.51 -16.18
N THR A 731 -10.23 -23.94 -17.43
CA THR A 731 -11.24 -23.51 -18.41
C THR A 731 -11.83 -24.73 -19.09
N LEU A 732 -13.15 -24.93 -19.06
CA LEU A 732 -13.72 -26.07 -19.80
C LEU A 732 -13.85 -25.78 -21.30
N PHE A 733 -14.55 -24.70 -21.65
CA PHE A 733 -14.76 -24.26 -23.03
C PHE A 733 -14.32 -22.82 -23.14
N CYS A 734 -13.32 -22.55 -23.98
CA CYS A 734 -12.82 -21.21 -24.20
C CYS A 734 -12.61 -20.92 -25.69
N GLN A 735 -13.14 -19.79 -26.15
CA GLN A 735 -12.79 -19.25 -27.46
C GLN A 735 -11.67 -18.21 -27.28
N GLU A 736 -10.60 -18.33 -28.08
CA GLU A 736 -9.43 -17.41 -28.05
C GLU A 736 -8.83 -17.25 -26.65
N LEU A 737 -8.07 -18.27 -26.22
CA LEU A 737 -7.42 -18.28 -24.90
C LEU A 737 -6.02 -17.67 -24.96
N VAL A 738 -5.77 -16.62 -24.18
CA VAL A 738 -4.44 -16.01 -24.01
C VAL A 738 -4.04 -16.06 -22.55
N ILE A 739 -2.94 -16.77 -22.24
CA ILE A 739 -2.38 -16.85 -20.89
C ILE A 739 -0.90 -16.46 -20.94
N THR A 740 -0.57 -15.30 -20.39
CA THR A 740 0.78 -14.72 -20.50
C THR A 740 1.36 -14.19 -19.19
N ASP A 741 2.65 -14.40 -18.95
CA ASP A 741 3.38 -13.78 -17.83
C ASP A 741 2.77 -14.07 -16.43
N ASN A 742 2.15 -15.23 -16.22
CA ASN A 742 1.59 -15.61 -14.92
C ASN A 742 2.56 -16.48 -14.10
N SER A 743 2.47 -16.36 -12.78
CA SER A 743 3.11 -17.25 -11.81
C SER A 743 2.05 -18.14 -11.15
N ILE A 744 2.03 -19.43 -11.48
CA ILE A 744 1.03 -20.42 -11.05
C ILE A 744 1.74 -21.50 -10.25
N LEU A 745 1.72 -21.40 -8.92
CA LEU A 745 2.59 -22.19 -8.04
C LEU A 745 1.79 -22.98 -7.00
N ASP A 746 2.18 -24.22 -6.76
CA ASP A 746 1.74 -25.01 -5.60
C ASP A 746 0.21 -25.13 -5.43
N ASN A 747 -0.52 -25.13 -6.55
CA ASN A 747 -1.97 -25.30 -6.56
C ASN A 747 -2.35 -26.79 -6.51
N GLY A 748 -3.27 -27.11 -5.61
CA GLY A 748 -3.72 -28.46 -5.31
C GLY A 748 -2.91 -29.14 -4.20
N ILE A 749 -3.27 -30.39 -3.91
CA ILE A 749 -2.63 -31.15 -2.83
C ILE A 749 -1.41 -31.91 -3.36
N ALA A 750 -0.30 -31.85 -2.62
CA ALA A 750 0.71 -32.90 -2.70
C ALA A 750 0.09 -34.18 -2.12
N GLN A 751 0.18 -35.32 -2.82
CA GLN A 751 -0.10 -36.61 -2.18
C GLN A 751 1.06 -36.91 -1.23
N THR A 752 1.08 -36.25 -0.08
CA THR A 752 1.93 -36.70 1.02
C THR A 752 1.33 -37.99 1.54
N ALA A 753 2.13 -39.06 1.60
CA ALA A 753 1.78 -40.20 2.44
C ALA A 753 1.31 -39.67 3.80
N GLN A 754 0.15 -40.11 4.25
CA GLN A 754 -0.41 -39.62 5.50
C GLN A 754 0.46 -40.13 6.64
N CYS A 755 1.35 -39.27 7.16
CA CYS A 755 2.34 -39.64 8.15
C CYS A 755 1.96 -39.14 9.54
N ILE A 756 1.97 -40.07 10.49
CA ILE A 756 1.87 -39.81 11.92
C ILE A 756 3.27 -39.97 12.49
N ASP A 757 3.87 -38.85 12.90
CA ASP A 757 5.11 -38.83 13.68
C ASP A 757 4.76 -38.84 15.16
N PHE A 758 5.11 -39.93 15.85
CA PHE A 758 4.97 -40.12 17.29
C PHE A 758 6.22 -39.69 18.06
N PHE A 759 7.35 -39.46 17.38
CA PHE A 759 8.59 -39.01 18.02
C PHE A 759 8.47 -37.55 18.49
N THR A 760 7.79 -36.71 17.70
CA THR A 760 7.55 -35.29 18.02
C THR A 760 6.31 -35.05 18.90
N ARG A 761 5.53 -36.08 19.23
CA ARG A 761 4.33 -35.93 20.07
C ARG A 761 4.69 -35.74 21.56
N PRO A 762 3.90 -34.96 22.31
CA PRO A 762 4.12 -34.80 23.74
C PRO A 762 4.08 -36.14 24.47
N ASN A 763 5.02 -36.36 25.38
CA ASN A 763 5.06 -37.55 26.22
C ASN A 763 3.81 -37.58 27.13
N GLY A 764 3.18 -38.74 27.26
CA GLY A 764 1.96 -38.88 28.08
C GLY A 764 1.18 -40.16 27.83
N GLN A 765 0.11 -40.32 28.61
CA GLN A 765 -0.87 -41.41 28.45
C GLN A 765 -2.06 -40.94 27.62
N GLY A 766 -2.72 -41.85 26.90
CA GLY A 766 -3.94 -41.55 26.16
C GLY A 766 -4.86 -42.76 25.98
N PRO A 767 -6.00 -42.58 25.29
CA PRO A 767 -6.96 -43.67 25.07
C PRO A 767 -6.34 -44.84 24.29
N ASN A 768 -6.85 -46.05 24.50
CA ASN A 768 -6.54 -47.25 23.73
C ASN A 768 -7.86 -47.93 23.32
N PRO A 769 -8.22 -48.02 22.03
CA PRO A 769 -7.42 -47.62 20.87
C PRO A 769 -7.18 -46.11 20.80
N ARG A 770 -5.96 -45.73 20.40
CA ARG A 770 -5.61 -44.34 20.11
C ARG A 770 -6.00 -44.03 18.67
N THR A 771 -6.74 -42.95 18.43
CA THR A 771 -7.06 -42.51 17.07
C THR A 771 -6.22 -41.28 16.73
N GLU A 772 -5.46 -41.35 15.64
CA GLU A 772 -4.70 -40.23 15.08
C GLU A 772 -5.01 -40.17 13.58
N GLN A 773 -5.56 -39.05 13.11
CA GLN A 773 -5.84 -38.83 11.68
C GLN A 773 -6.61 -40.00 11.01
N ASP A 774 -7.73 -40.44 11.59
CA ASP A 774 -8.56 -41.56 11.07
C ASP A 774 -7.90 -42.95 11.08
N ILE A 775 -6.70 -43.09 11.66
CA ILE A 775 -6.00 -44.36 11.88
C ILE A 775 -6.10 -44.73 13.36
N GLN A 776 -6.48 -45.98 13.64
CA GLN A 776 -6.64 -46.49 15.01
C GLN A 776 -5.50 -47.41 15.38
N PHE A 777 -4.83 -47.11 16.49
CA PHE A 777 -3.73 -47.87 17.07
C PHE A 777 -4.23 -48.56 18.34
N LEU A 778 -4.43 -49.86 18.26
CA LEU A 778 -4.83 -50.70 19.39
C LEU A 778 -3.63 -51.48 19.92
N VAL A 779 -3.16 -51.11 21.10
CA VAL A 779 -2.04 -51.77 21.78
C VAL A 779 -2.55 -52.88 22.69
N ARG A 780 -1.97 -54.08 22.58
CA ARG A 780 -2.36 -55.27 23.35
C ARG A 780 -1.19 -55.84 24.13
N THR A 781 -1.50 -56.44 25.28
CA THR A 781 -0.61 -57.24 26.11
C THR A 781 -0.37 -58.62 25.50
N PHE A 782 0.56 -59.38 26.10
CA PHE A 782 0.90 -60.75 25.67
C PHE A 782 -0.29 -61.72 25.64
N ASP A 783 -1.25 -61.59 26.55
CA ASP A 783 -2.46 -62.41 26.63
C ASP A 783 -3.57 -61.98 25.65
N GLY A 784 -3.31 -60.96 24.82
CA GLY A 784 -4.24 -60.45 23.81
C GLY A 784 -5.26 -59.44 24.35
N THR A 785 -5.23 -59.10 25.65
CA THR A 785 -6.10 -58.06 26.21
C THR A 785 -5.62 -56.66 25.79
N ALA A 786 -6.53 -55.69 25.70
CA ALA A 786 -6.16 -54.32 25.33
C ALA A 786 -5.54 -53.61 26.54
N GLU A 787 -4.41 -52.93 26.34
CA GLU A 787 -3.83 -52.08 27.38
C GLU A 787 -4.86 -51.00 27.83
N PRO A 788 -4.95 -50.64 29.12
CA PRO A 788 -5.93 -49.67 29.58
C PRO A 788 -5.70 -48.27 28.97
N GLN A 789 -4.46 -47.93 28.62
CA GLN A 789 -4.07 -46.67 27.99
C GLN A 789 -2.85 -46.84 27.09
N THR A 790 -2.79 -46.09 26.00
CA THR A 790 -1.57 -45.96 25.19
C THR A 790 -0.56 -45.04 25.86
N ARG A 791 0.75 -45.24 25.62
CA ARG A 791 1.83 -44.43 26.19
C ARG A 791 2.76 -43.92 25.10
N ILE A 792 3.02 -42.61 25.08
CA ILE A 792 4.02 -41.96 24.22
C ILE A 792 5.19 -41.52 25.11
N ASN A 793 6.40 -41.98 24.77
CA ASN A 793 7.65 -41.54 25.41
C ASN A 793 8.78 -41.56 24.37
N GLY A 794 8.90 -40.47 23.61
CA GLY A 794 9.78 -40.40 22.42
C GLY A 794 9.42 -41.46 21.37
N GLY A 795 8.12 -41.66 21.12
CA GLY A 795 7.54 -42.74 20.29
C GLY A 795 6.37 -43.45 20.97
N LEU A 796 5.44 -44.03 20.19
CA LEU A 796 4.32 -44.82 20.71
C LEU A 796 4.83 -46.20 21.15
N ASN A 797 4.60 -46.56 22.41
CA ASN A 797 4.92 -47.90 22.91
C ASN A 797 3.97 -48.94 22.29
N CYS A 798 4.54 -49.90 21.55
CA CYS A 798 3.78 -50.90 20.80
C CYS A 798 3.27 -52.09 21.62
N GLY A 799 3.60 -52.17 22.92
CA GLY A 799 3.26 -53.33 23.75
C GLY A 799 3.78 -54.64 23.15
N PHE A 800 3.03 -55.73 23.32
CA PHE A 800 3.39 -57.03 22.73
C PHE A 800 2.90 -57.12 21.29
N ARG A 801 1.70 -56.57 21.04
CA ARG A 801 1.07 -56.50 19.73
C ARG A 801 0.40 -55.15 19.56
N THR A 802 0.62 -54.51 18.42
CA THR A 802 -0.17 -53.35 18.00
C THR A 802 -0.94 -53.69 16.73
N GLU A 803 -2.26 -53.51 16.78
CA GLU A 803 -3.16 -53.61 15.63
C GLU A 803 -3.48 -52.20 15.15
N ILE A 804 -3.13 -51.90 13.91
CA ILE A 804 -3.35 -50.60 13.27
C ILE A 804 -4.43 -50.77 12.21
N THR A 805 -5.55 -50.09 12.37
CA THR A 805 -6.64 -50.06 11.38
C THR A 805 -6.58 -48.75 10.62
N LEU A 806 -6.57 -48.83 9.28
CA LEU A 806 -6.41 -47.68 8.39
C LEU A 806 -7.42 -47.74 7.22
N PRO A 807 -7.75 -46.58 6.60
CA PRO A 807 -8.43 -46.57 5.31
C PRO A 807 -7.64 -47.38 4.25
N PRO A 808 -8.29 -47.92 3.20
CA PRO A 808 -7.63 -48.70 2.17
C PRO A 808 -6.42 -47.98 1.54
N ALA A 809 -5.26 -48.63 1.56
CA ALA A 809 -3.98 -48.06 1.12
C ALA A 809 -3.21 -48.99 0.18
N THR A 810 -2.31 -48.45 -0.65
CA THR A 810 -1.42 -49.25 -1.53
C THR A 810 -0.04 -49.44 -0.96
N SER A 811 0.36 -48.61 -0.01
CA SER A 811 1.59 -48.80 0.74
C SER A 811 1.43 -48.32 2.17
N VAL A 812 2.19 -48.93 3.07
CA VAL A 812 2.41 -48.45 4.43
C VAL A 812 3.90 -48.43 4.70
N GLU A 813 4.38 -47.36 5.30
CA GLU A 813 5.76 -47.23 5.75
C GLU A 813 5.75 -46.95 7.24
N LEU A 814 6.66 -47.57 7.98
CA LEU A 814 6.73 -47.41 9.43
C LEU A 814 8.16 -47.47 9.94
N THR A 815 8.52 -46.49 10.75
CA THR A 815 9.82 -46.42 11.43
C THR A 815 9.65 -46.88 12.87
N LEU A 816 10.39 -47.93 13.24
CA LEU A 816 10.36 -48.55 14.55
C LEU A 816 11.74 -48.49 15.21
N GLU A 817 11.77 -48.38 16.53
CA GLU A 817 12.94 -48.69 17.36
C GLU A 817 12.70 -49.99 18.12
N ASN A 818 13.70 -50.89 18.12
CA ASN A 818 13.74 -52.10 18.94
C ASN A 818 14.87 -51.98 19.98
N ASN A 819 14.53 -51.99 21.26
CA ASN A 819 15.50 -51.85 22.36
C ASN A 819 15.96 -53.19 22.97
N ALA A 820 15.52 -54.36 22.49
CA ALA A 820 15.99 -55.65 22.97
C ALA A 820 17.05 -56.28 22.04
N SER A 821 18.12 -56.81 22.63
CA SER A 821 19.10 -57.63 21.91
C SER A 821 18.63 -59.10 21.90
N GLY A 822 18.10 -59.59 20.78
CA GLY A 822 17.88 -61.03 20.56
C GLY A 822 16.50 -61.47 20.06
N SER A 823 15.51 -60.58 19.99
CA SER A 823 14.16 -60.88 19.46
C SER A 823 13.77 -59.83 18.41
N PRO A 824 13.55 -60.22 17.14
CA PRO A 824 13.24 -59.24 16.10
C PRO A 824 11.74 -58.90 16.09
N VAL A 825 11.44 -57.60 15.93
CA VAL A 825 10.07 -57.10 15.73
C VAL A 825 9.63 -57.43 14.30
N THR A 826 8.45 -58.00 14.16
CA THR A 826 7.86 -58.34 12.86
C THR A 826 6.62 -57.51 12.58
N VAL A 827 6.41 -57.19 11.30
CA VAL A 827 5.31 -56.36 10.84
C VAL A 827 4.63 -57.04 9.66
N GLN A 828 3.30 -57.04 9.67
CA GLN A 828 2.48 -57.66 8.64
C GLN A 828 1.40 -56.67 8.18
N ALA A 829 1.29 -56.45 6.88
CA ALA A 829 0.22 -55.69 6.26
C ALA A 829 -0.86 -56.64 5.70
N ILE A 830 -2.12 -56.29 5.88
CA ILE A 830 -3.28 -57.12 5.52
C ILE A 830 -4.21 -56.30 4.62
N ASN A 831 -4.55 -56.86 3.45
CA ASN A 831 -5.49 -56.28 2.50
C ASN A 831 -6.93 -56.38 3.01
N GLN A 832 -7.83 -55.57 2.44
CA GLN A 832 -9.27 -55.53 2.75
C GLN A 832 -9.96 -56.89 2.64
N ASN A 833 -9.45 -57.78 1.78
CA ASN A 833 -9.96 -59.16 1.61
C ASN A 833 -9.41 -60.16 2.65
N GLY A 834 -8.63 -59.70 3.63
CA GLY A 834 -8.01 -60.53 4.67
C GLY A 834 -6.71 -61.24 4.26
N SER A 835 -6.27 -61.12 2.99
CA SER A 835 -4.98 -61.66 2.56
C SER A 835 -3.80 -60.83 3.08
N THR A 836 -2.67 -61.47 3.35
CA THR A 836 -1.43 -60.75 3.69
C THR A 836 -0.90 -60.03 2.46
N ALA A 837 -0.80 -58.70 2.53
CA ALA A 837 -0.21 -57.86 1.49
C ALA A 837 1.32 -57.99 1.44
N GLY A 838 1.95 -58.06 2.61
CA GLY A 838 3.38 -58.24 2.78
C GLY A 838 3.76 -58.35 4.25
N SER A 839 4.96 -58.86 4.53
CA SER A 839 5.54 -58.90 5.88
C SER A 839 7.01 -58.52 5.86
N ALA A 840 7.46 -57.91 6.94
CA ALA A 840 8.84 -57.49 7.12
C ALA A 840 9.30 -57.69 8.57
N THR A 841 10.61 -57.77 8.75
CA THR A 841 11.27 -57.96 10.05
C THR A 841 12.36 -56.91 10.18
N MET A 842 12.43 -56.23 11.33
CA MET A 842 13.48 -55.25 11.60
C MET A 842 14.88 -55.87 11.54
N ARG A 843 15.81 -55.18 10.88
CA ARG A 843 17.21 -55.59 10.67
C ARG A 843 18.21 -54.73 11.45
N ALA A 844 17.76 -53.58 11.94
CA ALA A 844 18.56 -52.63 12.71
C ALA A 844 17.84 -52.20 13.99
N ARG A 845 18.57 -51.55 14.91
CA ARG A 845 18.01 -51.01 16.16
C ARG A 845 16.90 -50.00 15.91
N VAL A 846 17.10 -49.13 14.92
CA VAL A 846 16.04 -48.27 14.34
C VAL A 846 15.95 -48.65 12.88
N ASP A 847 14.77 -48.96 12.39
CA ASP A 847 14.57 -49.45 11.03
C ASP A 847 13.26 -48.90 10.45
N THR A 848 13.25 -48.67 9.14
CA THR A 848 12.06 -48.20 8.39
C THR A 848 11.62 -49.29 7.43
N LEU A 849 10.40 -49.77 7.61
CA LEU A 849 9.84 -50.89 6.85
C LEU A 849 8.73 -50.38 5.94
N THR A 850 8.85 -50.67 4.65
CA THR A 850 7.83 -50.34 3.63
C THR A 850 7.15 -51.62 3.14
N LEU A 851 5.82 -51.67 3.19
CA LEU A 851 5.00 -52.79 2.75
C LEU A 851 3.98 -52.29 1.71
N THR A 852 3.87 -52.97 0.58
CA THR A 852 2.95 -52.61 -0.51
C THR A 852 1.81 -53.63 -0.64
N GLY A 853 0.64 -53.18 -1.10
CA GLY A 853 -0.56 -54.01 -1.29
C GLY A 853 -1.55 -53.37 -2.26
N THR A 854 -2.66 -54.06 -2.53
CA THR A 854 -3.70 -53.56 -3.45
C THR A 854 -4.80 -52.78 -2.72
N ALA A 855 -4.99 -53.02 -1.42
CA ALA A 855 -5.93 -52.32 -0.54
C ALA A 855 -5.66 -52.68 0.94
N ILE A 856 -4.50 -52.31 1.49
CA ILE A 856 -4.13 -52.53 2.89
C ILE A 856 -5.12 -51.79 3.80
N THR A 857 -5.77 -52.51 4.70
CA THR A 857 -6.70 -51.93 5.70
C THR A 857 -6.27 -52.18 7.13
N GLN A 858 -5.30 -53.07 7.34
CA GLN A 858 -4.78 -53.39 8.66
C GLN A 858 -3.26 -53.64 8.62
N VAL A 859 -2.55 -53.17 9.65
CA VAL A 859 -1.14 -53.50 9.90
C VAL A 859 -1.01 -54.08 11.30
N GLN A 860 -0.23 -55.14 11.47
CA GLN A 860 0.06 -55.75 12.76
C GLN A 860 1.55 -55.67 13.05
N ILE A 861 1.90 -55.15 14.23
CA ILE A 861 3.27 -55.12 14.76
C ILE A 861 3.33 -56.13 15.90
N ILE A 862 4.32 -57.02 15.89
CA ILE A 862 4.57 -58.02 16.95
C ILE A 862 5.96 -57.75 17.54
N ALA A 863 5.98 -57.40 18.82
CA ALA A 863 7.17 -57.06 19.61
C ALA A 863 7.25 -57.99 20.85
N PRO A 864 7.94 -59.14 20.75
CA PRO A 864 7.81 -60.23 21.71
C PRO A 864 8.20 -59.93 23.17
N GLN A 865 8.98 -58.87 23.42
CA GLN A 865 9.49 -58.45 24.72
C GLN A 865 8.97 -57.06 25.16
N ASN A 866 7.90 -56.54 24.54
CA ASN A 866 7.39 -55.17 24.77
C ASN A 866 8.46 -54.08 24.55
N GLU A 867 9.33 -54.31 23.57
CA GLU A 867 10.60 -53.62 23.35
C GLU A 867 10.55 -52.60 22.21
N ALA A 868 9.43 -52.53 21.48
CA ALA A 868 9.28 -51.72 20.28
C ALA A 868 8.61 -50.36 20.55
N ARG A 869 9.12 -49.32 19.90
CA ARG A 869 8.50 -48.00 19.81
C ARG A 869 8.26 -47.62 18.36
N LEU A 870 7.04 -47.24 18.03
CA LEU A 870 6.68 -46.69 16.73
C LEU A 870 6.99 -45.19 16.72
N PHE A 871 7.92 -44.78 15.86
CA PHE A 871 8.30 -43.38 15.67
C PHE A 871 7.49 -42.72 14.58
N ARG A 872 7.30 -43.40 13.46
CA ARG A 872 6.59 -42.85 12.31
C ARG A 872 5.73 -43.91 11.66
N PHE A 873 4.52 -43.55 11.25
CA PHE A 873 3.64 -44.41 10.47
C PHE A 873 3.03 -43.62 9.31
N CYS A 874 3.31 -44.02 8.08
CA CYS A 874 2.88 -43.37 6.85
C CYS A 874 2.00 -44.31 6.03
N VAL A 875 0.95 -43.75 5.43
CA VAL A 875 0.04 -44.48 4.54
C VAL A 875 0.09 -43.86 3.14
N GLY A 876 0.44 -44.65 2.13
CA GLY A 876 0.38 -44.26 0.72
C GLY A 876 -0.93 -44.74 0.08
N SER A 877 -1.72 -43.82 -0.47
CA SER A 877 -3.01 -44.11 -1.11
C SER A 877 -2.87 -44.46 -2.60
N THR A 878 -3.85 -45.22 -3.12
CA THR A 878 -4.09 -45.38 -4.55
C THR A 878 -4.29 -44.02 -5.25
N ALA A 879 -3.75 -43.89 -6.46
CA ALA A 879 -4.33 -43.05 -7.50
C ALA A 879 -5.68 -43.65 -7.94
N GLN A 880 -6.75 -43.42 -7.19
CA GLN A 880 -8.10 -43.60 -7.75
C GLN A 880 -8.29 -42.59 -8.89
N ALA A 881 -8.92 -43.03 -9.98
CA ALA A 881 -9.35 -42.14 -11.05
C ALA A 881 -10.20 -41.03 -10.45
N SER A 882 -9.64 -39.82 -10.38
CA SER A 882 -10.31 -38.71 -9.75
C SER A 882 -11.38 -38.16 -10.69
N GLN A 883 -12.56 -37.86 -10.15
CA GLN A 883 -13.60 -37.12 -10.87
C GLN A 883 -13.34 -35.60 -10.86
N ILE A 884 -12.29 -35.13 -10.18
CA ILE A 884 -11.97 -33.71 -9.98
C ILE A 884 -10.62 -33.40 -10.61
N TYR A 885 -10.55 -32.30 -11.38
CA TYR A 885 -9.31 -31.81 -11.97
C TYR A 885 -8.36 -31.20 -10.93
N GLN A 886 -7.06 -31.44 -11.09
CA GLN A 886 -6.00 -30.75 -10.37
C GLN A 886 -4.78 -30.59 -11.26
N GLY A 887 -4.22 -29.39 -11.34
CA GLY A 887 -3.03 -29.11 -12.11
C GLY A 887 -2.68 -27.63 -12.11
N GLY A 888 -1.62 -27.27 -12.81
CA GLY A 888 -1.27 -25.87 -13.02
C GLY A 888 -2.29 -25.17 -13.91
N LEU A 889 -2.29 -25.53 -15.19
CA LEU A 889 -3.18 -24.99 -16.23
C LEU A 889 -3.92 -26.14 -16.91
N VAL A 890 -5.25 -26.13 -16.82
CA VAL A 890 -6.12 -27.13 -17.45
C VAL A 890 -7.11 -26.45 -18.38
N ALA A 891 -6.94 -26.66 -19.68
CA ALA A 891 -7.82 -26.17 -20.73
C ALA A 891 -8.53 -27.35 -21.42
N GLY A 892 -9.82 -27.51 -21.15
CA GLY A 892 -10.65 -28.61 -21.63
C GLY A 892 -10.76 -28.63 -23.16
N LEU A 893 -11.39 -27.62 -23.75
CA LEU A 893 -11.50 -27.41 -25.20
C LEU A 893 -11.32 -25.92 -25.54
N VAL A 894 -10.29 -25.62 -26.33
CA VAL A 894 -10.02 -24.28 -26.88
C VAL A 894 -10.26 -24.22 -28.38
N SER A 895 -10.74 -23.08 -28.89
CA SER A 895 -11.09 -22.89 -30.30
C SER A 895 -10.96 -21.42 -30.71
N SER A 896 -10.74 -21.12 -31.99
CA SER A 896 -10.92 -19.75 -32.52
C SER A 896 -12.38 -19.43 -32.89
N ARG A 897 -13.27 -20.42 -32.75
CA ARG A 897 -14.67 -20.40 -33.22
C ARG A 897 -15.65 -20.44 -32.05
N ARG A 898 -16.78 -19.73 -32.19
CA ARG A 898 -17.89 -19.79 -31.23
C ARG A 898 -18.43 -21.22 -31.07
N PRO A 899 -18.71 -21.68 -29.84
CA PRO A 899 -19.44 -22.91 -29.59
C PRO A 899 -20.85 -22.85 -30.19
N LEU A 900 -21.38 -24.03 -30.54
CA LEU A 900 -22.66 -24.26 -31.20
C LEU A 900 -23.87 -23.80 -30.35
N SER A 901 -24.24 -22.52 -30.40
CA SER A 901 -25.53 -21.99 -29.94
C SER A 901 -26.42 -21.64 -31.14
N GLY A 902 -26.96 -22.66 -31.82
CA GLY A 902 -28.11 -22.54 -32.74
C GLY A 902 -27.96 -21.63 -33.98
N THR A 903 -26.82 -20.97 -34.18
CA THR A 903 -26.55 -20.08 -35.31
C THR A 903 -25.62 -20.75 -36.32
N PRO A 904 -25.83 -20.56 -37.63
CA PRO A 904 -24.94 -21.13 -38.65
C PRO A 904 -23.51 -20.65 -38.43
N LEU A 905 -22.53 -21.54 -38.64
CA LEU A 905 -21.09 -21.27 -38.74
C LEU A 905 -20.80 -20.16 -39.78
N ALA A 906 -20.98 -18.89 -39.43
CA ALA A 906 -20.99 -17.81 -40.43
C ALA A 906 -20.08 -16.62 -40.13
N GLN A 907 -19.34 -16.57 -39.02
CA GLN A 907 -18.35 -15.51 -38.81
C GLN A 907 -17.03 -16.06 -38.26
N LEU A 908 -16.18 -16.49 -39.20
CA LEU A 908 -14.76 -16.69 -38.96
C LEU A 908 -14.10 -15.32 -38.74
N ARG A 909 -13.39 -15.10 -37.63
CA ARG A 909 -12.33 -14.08 -37.59
C ARG A 909 -11.06 -14.72 -38.17
N PRO A 910 -10.52 -14.23 -39.30
CA PRO A 910 -9.25 -14.74 -39.81
C PRO A 910 -8.12 -14.37 -38.83
N CYS A 911 -7.22 -15.34 -38.55
CA CYS A 911 -5.86 -15.13 -38.02
C CYS A 911 -5.62 -15.11 -36.49
N THR A 912 -6.58 -15.46 -35.62
CA THR A 912 -6.32 -15.66 -34.17
C THR A 912 -6.07 -17.14 -33.84
N PRO A 913 -5.03 -17.48 -33.04
CA PRO A 913 -4.85 -18.85 -32.56
C PRO A 913 -5.94 -19.23 -31.55
N ALA A 914 -6.23 -20.53 -31.42
CA ALA A 914 -7.14 -21.02 -30.40
C ALA A 914 -6.60 -20.80 -28.98
N ALA A 915 -5.28 -20.97 -28.83
CA ALA A 915 -4.58 -20.71 -27.58
C ALA A 915 -3.17 -20.15 -27.79
N LEU A 916 -2.82 -19.15 -26.99
CA LEU A 916 -1.47 -18.60 -26.82
C LEU A 916 -1.08 -18.70 -25.34
N ILE A 917 -0.13 -19.58 -25.03
CA ILE A 917 0.42 -19.79 -23.67
C ILE A 917 1.88 -19.38 -23.68
N GLN A 918 2.22 -18.25 -23.06
CA GLN A 918 3.57 -17.68 -23.18
C GLN A 918 4.12 -17.10 -21.88
N SER A 919 5.42 -17.28 -21.62
CA SER A 919 6.12 -16.63 -20.49
C SER A 919 5.56 -16.97 -19.10
N ASN A 920 4.86 -18.09 -18.93
CA ASN A 920 4.32 -18.49 -17.63
C ASN A 920 5.30 -19.36 -16.85
N VAL A 921 5.28 -19.22 -15.53
CA VAL A 921 5.94 -20.14 -14.60
C VAL A 921 4.86 -20.96 -13.91
N VAL A 922 4.84 -22.26 -14.16
CA VAL A 922 3.81 -23.17 -13.68
C VAL A 922 4.43 -24.33 -12.94
N SER A 923 4.08 -24.48 -11.66
CA SER A 923 4.48 -25.59 -10.81
C SER A 923 3.26 -26.14 -10.10
N CYS A 924 3.09 -27.47 -10.12
CA CYS A 924 2.06 -28.14 -9.34
C CYS A 924 2.64 -29.28 -8.49
N PRO A 925 2.19 -29.46 -7.24
CA PRO A 925 2.71 -30.50 -6.35
C PRO A 925 2.37 -31.91 -6.85
N GLN A 926 1.20 -32.07 -7.50
CA GLN A 926 0.76 -33.29 -8.16
C GLN A 926 -0.16 -32.93 -9.32
N GLY A 927 -0.10 -33.70 -10.41
CA GLY A 927 -0.90 -33.49 -11.61
C GLY A 927 -0.07 -32.86 -12.73
N HIS A 928 -0.73 -32.45 -13.80
CA HIS A 928 -0.06 -31.86 -14.95
C HIS A 928 0.17 -30.37 -14.73
N ALA A 929 1.33 -29.88 -15.16
CA ALA A 929 1.58 -28.44 -15.24
C ALA A 929 0.73 -27.83 -16.37
N LEU A 930 0.55 -28.55 -17.48
CA LEU A 930 -0.31 -28.14 -18.60
C LEU A 930 -1.11 -29.32 -19.17
N ILE A 931 -2.43 -29.15 -19.27
CA ILE A 931 -3.33 -29.98 -20.08
C ILE A 931 -4.08 -29.05 -21.01
N MET A 932 -4.08 -29.34 -22.31
CA MET A 932 -4.81 -28.53 -23.27
C MET A 932 -5.35 -29.37 -24.42
N ASN A 933 -6.66 -29.27 -24.68
CA ASN A 933 -7.23 -29.78 -25.93
C ASN A 933 -7.89 -28.66 -26.72
N GLY A 934 -7.96 -28.81 -28.03
CA GLY A 934 -8.65 -27.83 -28.86
C GLY A 934 -8.58 -28.09 -30.36
N ILE A 935 -8.98 -27.08 -31.10
CA ILE A 935 -9.14 -27.05 -32.55
C ILE A 935 -8.66 -25.67 -33.01
N ASP A 936 -7.95 -25.56 -34.14
CA ASP A 936 -7.25 -24.35 -34.60
C ASP A 936 -5.86 -24.19 -33.93
N PRO A 937 -4.95 -23.30 -34.41
CA PRO A 937 -3.55 -23.28 -34.00
C PRO A 937 -3.35 -23.05 -32.50
N MET A 938 -2.38 -23.76 -31.92
CA MET A 938 -1.98 -23.61 -30.52
C MET A 938 -0.49 -23.28 -30.42
N MET A 939 -0.17 -22.27 -29.61
CA MET A 939 1.21 -21.83 -29.40
C MET A 939 1.55 -21.87 -27.92
N VAL A 940 2.58 -22.63 -27.56
CA VAL A 940 3.10 -22.76 -26.20
C VAL A 940 4.59 -22.43 -26.23
N THR A 941 4.96 -21.25 -25.76
CA THR A 941 6.33 -20.74 -25.92
C THR A 941 6.90 -20.05 -24.69
N ASN A 942 8.19 -20.19 -24.43
CA ASN A 942 8.89 -19.47 -23.35
C ASN A 942 8.33 -19.75 -21.94
N ASN A 943 7.74 -20.92 -21.68
CA ASN A 943 7.18 -21.25 -20.36
C ASN A 943 8.12 -22.15 -19.55
N THR A 944 7.94 -22.14 -18.23
CA THR A 944 8.48 -23.15 -17.31
C THR A 944 7.34 -24.00 -16.77
N PHE A 945 7.40 -25.31 -16.98
CA PHE A 945 6.41 -26.29 -16.53
C PHE A 945 7.06 -27.30 -15.61
N THR A 946 6.61 -27.36 -14.36
CA THR A 946 7.11 -28.32 -13.35
C THR A 946 5.96 -29.13 -12.76
N SER A 947 6.12 -30.44 -12.75
CA SER A 947 5.24 -31.36 -12.03
C SER A 947 6.07 -32.18 -11.04
N LEU A 948 5.73 -32.11 -9.75
CA LEU A 948 6.42 -32.82 -8.67
C LEU A 948 5.79 -34.18 -8.33
N GLY A 949 4.78 -34.58 -9.10
CA GLY A 949 4.12 -35.86 -8.92
C GLY A 949 2.94 -36.04 -9.85
N PHE A 950 2.46 -37.27 -9.95
CA PHE A 950 1.39 -37.61 -10.88
C PHE A 950 0.05 -37.83 -10.21
N ARG A 951 -0.98 -37.27 -10.85
CA ARG A 951 -2.36 -37.59 -10.57
C ARG A 951 -3.12 -37.85 -11.87
N ALA A 952 -3.82 -38.98 -11.91
CA ALA A 952 -4.75 -39.28 -12.99
C ALA A 952 -5.90 -38.27 -13.03
N GLN A 953 -6.15 -37.70 -14.20
CA GLN A 953 -7.18 -36.68 -14.43
C GLN A 953 -8.48 -37.34 -14.91
N PRO A 954 -9.63 -36.66 -14.77
CA PRO A 954 -10.89 -37.15 -15.34
C PRO A 954 -10.84 -37.41 -16.86
N PHE A 955 -9.89 -36.76 -17.54
CA PHE A 955 -9.69 -36.86 -18.99
C PHE A 955 -8.95 -38.13 -19.40
N GLN A 956 -9.60 -38.98 -20.20
CA GLN A 956 -8.99 -40.18 -20.79
C GLN A 956 -7.95 -39.82 -21.87
N GLY A 957 -6.75 -40.38 -21.77
CA GLY A 957 -5.61 -40.08 -22.63
C GLY A 957 -4.61 -39.12 -21.99
N SER A 958 -4.98 -38.40 -20.92
CA SER A 958 -4.01 -37.55 -20.20
C SER A 958 -2.86 -38.36 -19.60
N GLU A 959 -3.04 -39.66 -19.38
CA GLU A 959 -2.02 -40.60 -18.92
C GLU A 959 -0.83 -40.80 -19.88
N PHE A 960 -0.92 -40.35 -21.14
CA PHE A 960 0.19 -40.42 -22.09
C PHE A 960 1.38 -39.53 -21.69
N ALA A 961 1.14 -38.50 -20.88
CA ALA A 961 2.18 -37.66 -20.30
C ALA A 961 1.88 -37.33 -18.84
N ARG A 962 2.88 -37.01 -18.04
CA ARG A 962 2.68 -36.66 -16.62
C ARG A 962 2.92 -35.19 -16.28
N CYS A 963 3.59 -34.42 -17.15
CA CYS A 963 3.82 -32.99 -16.95
C CYS A 963 3.03 -32.12 -17.93
N VAL A 964 3.18 -32.36 -19.24
CA VAL A 964 2.53 -31.58 -20.30
C VAL A 964 1.80 -32.50 -21.28
N PHE A 965 0.50 -32.27 -21.48
CA PHE A 965 -0.31 -33.03 -22.43
C PHE A 965 -1.12 -32.08 -23.33
N ILE A 966 -0.89 -32.15 -24.65
CA ILE A 966 -1.58 -31.30 -25.63
C ILE A 966 -2.15 -32.15 -26.76
N VAL A 967 -3.44 -31.97 -27.05
CA VAL A 967 -4.11 -32.60 -28.20
C VAL A 967 -4.82 -31.56 -29.07
N ASN A 968 -4.50 -31.55 -30.36
CA ASN A 968 -5.18 -30.73 -31.34
C ASN A 968 -5.92 -31.59 -32.38
N PHE A 969 -7.23 -31.40 -32.48
CA PHE A 969 -8.09 -32.16 -33.39
C PHE A 969 -8.28 -31.48 -34.77
N GLY A 970 -7.62 -30.35 -35.03
CA GLY A 970 -7.59 -29.72 -36.35
C GLY A 970 -6.88 -30.59 -37.38
N GLN A 971 -7.41 -30.66 -38.60
CA GLN A 971 -7.00 -31.59 -39.66
C GLN A 971 -6.14 -30.92 -40.74
N THR A 972 -5.17 -31.64 -41.26
CA THR A 972 -4.52 -31.27 -42.52
C THR A 972 -5.41 -31.55 -43.73
N ALA A 973 -5.22 -30.84 -44.84
CA ALA A 973 -6.03 -30.96 -46.05
C ALA A 973 -5.99 -32.35 -46.75
N GLN A 974 -5.07 -33.21 -46.33
CA GLN A 974 -4.72 -34.47 -47.00
C GLN A 974 -5.35 -35.74 -46.39
N VAL A 975 -6.04 -35.66 -45.24
CA VAL A 975 -6.43 -36.88 -44.45
C VAL A 975 -7.94 -37.02 -44.23
N SER A 976 -8.77 -36.51 -45.15
CA SER A 976 -10.23 -36.40 -44.94
C SER A 976 -10.99 -37.72 -44.70
N ASN A 977 -10.40 -38.91 -44.93
CA ASN A 977 -11.11 -40.20 -44.85
C ASN A 977 -10.49 -41.28 -43.94
N ALA A 978 -9.30 -41.08 -43.34
CA ALA A 978 -8.61 -42.14 -42.56
C ALA A 978 -8.64 -41.94 -41.03
N ALA A 979 -8.87 -40.72 -40.55
CA ALA A 979 -8.83 -40.36 -39.11
C ALA A 979 -10.08 -40.79 -38.31
N ALA A 980 -11.08 -41.41 -38.95
CA ALA A 980 -12.33 -41.82 -38.31
C ALA A 980 -12.17 -42.92 -37.24
N GLY A 981 -11.08 -43.70 -37.29
CA GLY A 981 -10.82 -44.81 -36.37
C GLY A 981 -10.29 -44.42 -34.99
N LEU A 982 -9.38 -43.44 -34.90
CA LEU A 982 -8.82 -42.97 -33.61
C LEU A 982 -9.81 -42.06 -32.86
N ALA A 983 -10.62 -41.28 -33.59
CA ALA A 983 -11.62 -40.37 -33.04
C ALA A 983 -12.91 -41.08 -32.54
N GLY A 984 -13.02 -42.40 -32.73
CA GLY A 984 -14.24 -43.17 -32.47
C GLY A 984 -14.49 -43.55 -31.00
N ASN A 985 -13.50 -43.45 -30.11
CA ASN A 985 -13.56 -44.06 -28.77
C ASN A 985 -13.49 -43.10 -27.57
N THR A 986 -13.37 -41.79 -27.77
CA THR A 986 -13.34 -40.82 -26.65
C THR A 986 -14.74 -40.35 -26.28
N ARG A 987 -15.12 -40.47 -25.00
CA ARG A 987 -16.41 -40.02 -24.40
C ARG A 987 -16.81 -38.58 -24.75
N ILE A 988 -15.87 -37.73 -25.17
CA ILE A 988 -16.07 -36.33 -25.59
C ILE A 988 -17.15 -36.19 -26.67
N ARG A 989 -17.29 -37.15 -27.61
CA ARG A 989 -18.37 -37.09 -28.63
C ARG A 989 -19.78 -37.21 -28.03
N ARG A 990 -19.93 -37.80 -26.83
CA ARG A 990 -21.23 -38.01 -26.18
C ARG A 990 -21.63 -36.85 -25.28
N GLU A 991 -20.67 -36.09 -24.77
CA GLU A 991 -20.92 -34.91 -23.92
C GLU A 991 -21.02 -33.61 -24.74
N VAL A 992 -20.29 -33.50 -25.86
CA VAL A 992 -20.44 -32.39 -26.82
C VAL A 992 -21.73 -32.50 -27.64
N ALA A 993 -22.30 -33.70 -27.76
CA ALA A 993 -23.57 -33.92 -28.45
C ALA A 993 -24.66 -34.33 -27.45
N GLY A 994 -25.34 -33.36 -26.87
CA GLY A 994 -26.60 -33.55 -26.15
C GLY A 994 -27.70 -34.12 -27.07
N GLY A 995 -27.62 -35.40 -27.40
CA GLY A 995 -28.66 -36.13 -28.15
C GLY A 995 -28.85 -35.74 -29.63
N ALA A 996 -28.02 -34.86 -30.20
CA ALA A 996 -28.15 -34.44 -31.59
C ALA A 996 -27.48 -35.45 -32.55
N ASN A 997 -28.24 -35.88 -33.56
CA ASN A 997 -27.84 -36.85 -34.57
C ASN A 997 -26.75 -36.23 -35.49
N LEU A 998 -25.47 -36.50 -35.21
CA LEU A 998 -24.29 -35.91 -35.87
C LEU A 998 -24.06 -36.33 -37.35
N ALA A 999 -24.98 -37.08 -37.95
CA ALA A 999 -24.92 -37.41 -39.39
C ALA A 999 -25.25 -36.22 -40.32
N ALA A 1000 -25.65 -35.07 -39.77
CA ALA A 1000 -26.10 -33.90 -40.54
C ALA A 1000 -25.14 -32.69 -40.53
N ILE A 1001 -23.91 -32.81 -40.04
CA ILE A 1001 -22.91 -31.74 -40.19
C ILE A 1001 -22.40 -31.77 -41.64
N ALA A 1002 -22.95 -30.89 -42.48
CA ALA A 1002 -22.38 -30.57 -43.78
C ALA A 1002 -20.90 -30.23 -43.62
N ALA A 1003 -20.06 -30.75 -44.52
CA ALA A 1003 -18.61 -30.54 -44.49
C ALA A 1003 -18.27 -29.06 -44.24
N PRO A 1004 -17.47 -28.73 -43.21
CA PRO A 1004 -17.14 -27.34 -42.91
C PRO A 1004 -16.47 -26.68 -44.14
N PRO A 1005 -16.77 -25.41 -44.45
CA PRO A 1005 -16.29 -24.73 -45.66
C PRO A 1005 -14.76 -24.53 -45.72
N ARG A 1006 -14.04 -24.83 -44.63
CA ARG A 1006 -12.57 -24.91 -44.56
C ARG A 1006 -12.15 -26.02 -43.61
N ILE A 1007 -11.05 -26.71 -43.95
CA ILE A 1007 -10.45 -27.75 -43.15
C ILE A 1007 -9.82 -27.08 -41.90
N PRO A 1008 -10.18 -27.50 -40.67
CA PRO A 1008 -9.70 -26.86 -39.44
C PRO A 1008 -8.18 -27.03 -39.29
N ASP A 1009 -7.45 -25.96 -38.98
CA ASP A 1009 -5.99 -25.97 -38.82
C ASP A 1009 -5.61 -26.68 -37.50
N GLY A 1010 -4.63 -27.58 -37.50
CA GLY A 1010 -4.28 -28.37 -36.31
C GLY A 1010 -2.90 -28.08 -35.73
N ARG A 1011 -2.23 -27.01 -36.19
CA ARG A 1011 -0.81 -26.80 -35.90
C ARG A 1011 -0.55 -26.55 -34.41
N ILE A 1012 0.43 -27.27 -33.86
CA ILE A 1012 0.97 -27.05 -32.52
C ILE A 1012 2.40 -26.52 -32.64
N LEU A 1013 2.67 -25.36 -32.06
CA LEU A 1013 4.01 -24.83 -31.82
C LEU A 1013 4.36 -24.99 -30.33
N PHE A 1014 5.34 -25.83 -30.03
CA PHE A 1014 5.89 -26.02 -28.69
C PHE A 1014 7.38 -25.66 -28.71
N ASN A 1015 7.70 -24.41 -28.35
CA ASN A 1015 9.03 -23.85 -28.57
C ASN A 1015 9.62 -23.11 -27.37
N ASN A 1016 10.91 -23.35 -27.08
CA ASN A 1016 11.65 -22.66 -26.02
C ASN A 1016 11.03 -22.78 -24.62
N ASN A 1017 10.46 -23.94 -24.30
CA ASN A 1017 9.93 -24.22 -22.96
C ASN A 1017 10.94 -25.02 -22.13
N HIS A 1018 10.89 -24.83 -20.82
CA HIS A 1018 11.58 -25.66 -19.83
C HIS A 1018 10.56 -26.56 -19.15
N VAL A 1019 10.71 -27.88 -19.26
CA VAL A 1019 9.80 -28.86 -18.67
C VAL A 1019 10.58 -29.76 -17.72
N SER A 1020 10.12 -29.84 -16.47
CA SER A 1020 10.66 -30.70 -15.43
C SER A 1020 9.57 -31.60 -14.88
N LEU A 1021 9.78 -32.92 -14.95
CA LEU A 1021 8.96 -33.92 -14.27
C LEU A 1021 9.78 -34.56 -13.17
N GLN A 1022 9.33 -34.47 -11.94
CA GLN A 1022 9.95 -35.09 -10.77
C GLN A 1022 8.94 -36.04 -10.14
N ILE A 1023 9.29 -37.32 -10.03
CA ILE A 1023 8.45 -38.32 -9.37
C ILE A 1023 9.34 -39.17 -8.47
N GLU A 1024 9.05 -39.14 -7.17
CA GLU A 1024 9.68 -40.01 -6.20
C GLU A 1024 8.99 -41.38 -6.13
N ALA A 1025 9.77 -42.46 -6.21
CA ALA A 1025 9.32 -43.85 -6.03
C ALA A 1025 8.14 -44.28 -6.91
N ALA A 1026 8.23 -44.07 -8.23
CA ALA A 1026 7.25 -44.55 -9.19
C ALA A 1026 7.02 -46.08 -9.08
N THR A 1027 5.75 -46.47 -8.97
CA THR A 1027 5.31 -47.87 -8.85
C THR A 1027 4.80 -48.45 -10.18
N ASP A 1028 4.59 -47.59 -11.17
CA ASP A 1028 4.14 -47.93 -12.51
C ASP A 1028 5.01 -47.24 -13.57
N LEU A 1029 4.80 -47.60 -14.84
CA LEU A 1029 5.52 -47.02 -15.95
C LEU A 1029 4.94 -45.64 -16.33
N THR A 1030 5.77 -44.61 -16.33
CA THR A 1030 5.43 -43.32 -16.95
C THR A 1030 5.61 -43.42 -18.47
N LEU A 1031 4.58 -43.11 -19.26
CA LEU A 1031 4.73 -43.12 -20.72
C LEU A 1031 5.58 -41.95 -21.20
N SER A 1032 5.27 -40.72 -20.77
CA SER A 1032 6.15 -39.58 -21.03
C SER A 1032 6.06 -38.43 -20.05
N SER A 1033 7.04 -37.51 -20.12
CA SER A 1033 6.92 -36.20 -19.47
C SER A 1033 6.03 -35.26 -20.28
N VAL A 1034 6.25 -35.24 -21.60
CA VAL A 1034 5.54 -34.41 -22.58
C VAL A 1034 4.91 -35.28 -23.66
N ALA A 1035 3.63 -35.09 -23.96
CA ALA A 1035 2.99 -35.70 -25.13
C ALA A 1035 2.19 -34.66 -25.92
N LEU A 1036 2.51 -34.59 -27.21
CA LEU A 1036 1.89 -33.71 -28.19
C LEU A 1036 1.24 -34.57 -29.28
N VAL A 1037 -0.06 -34.38 -29.51
CA VAL A 1037 -0.81 -35.09 -30.55
C VAL A 1037 -1.57 -34.09 -31.41
N SER A 1038 -1.40 -34.18 -32.73
CA SER A 1038 -2.13 -33.34 -33.68
C SER A 1038 -2.59 -34.14 -34.89
N LEU A 1039 -3.71 -33.75 -35.50
CA LEU A 1039 -4.14 -34.24 -36.82
C LEU A 1039 -3.60 -33.37 -37.99
N ASP A 1040 -2.59 -32.52 -37.72
CA ASP A 1040 -1.92 -31.66 -38.71
C ASP A 1040 -0.37 -31.64 -38.53
N ASP A 1041 0.22 -30.57 -37.97
CA ASP A 1041 1.68 -30.41 -37.77
C ASP A 1041 2.02 -30.20 -36.30
N ILE A 1042 3.16 -30.76 -35.87
CA ILE A 1042 3.78 -30.46 -34.58
C ILE A 1042 5.20 -29.93 -34.82
N ALA A 1043 5.49 -28.76 -34.24
CA ALA A 1043 6.83 -28.22 -34.09
C ALA A 1043 7.27 -28.28 -32.62
N LEU A 1044 8.16 -29.23 -32.30
CA LEU A 1044 8.79 -29.40 -30.99
C LEU A 1044 10.23 -28.87 -31.08
N GLN A 1045 10.48 -27.62 -30.69
CA GLN A 1045 11.74 -26.93 -30.99
C GLN A 1045 12.38 -26.23 -29.79
N ASN A 1046 13.71 -26.33 -29.65
CA ASN A 1046 14.49 -25.56 -28.68
C ASN A 1046 14.05 -25.72 -27.21
N ASN A 1047 13.44 -26.85 -26.84
CA ASN A 1047 12.97 -27.08 -25.48
C ASN A 1047 14.04 -27.78 -24.64
N GLN A 1048 13.97 -27.58 -23.33
CA GLN A 1048 14.70 -28.37 -22.34
C GLN A 1048 13.69 -29.23 -21.60
N ILE A 1049 13.80 -30.55 -21.71
CA ILE A 1049 12.85 -31.50 -21.11
C ILE A 1049 13.64 -32.46 -20.23
N GLN A 1050 13.33 -32.45 -18.93
CA GLN A 1050 13.98 -33.26 -17.93
C GLN A 1050 12.96 -34.14 -17.19
N ALA A 1051 13.31 -35.40 -16.96
CA ALA A 1051 12.53 -36.32 -16.15
C ALA A 1051 13.39 -37.02 -15.08
N GLU A 1052 13.11 -36.71 -13.82
CA GLU A 1052 13.72 -37.32 -12.65
C GLU A 1052 12.71 -38.25 -11.97
N ILE A 1053 12.70 -39.50 -12.42
CA ILE A 1053 11.77 -40.52 -11.91
C ILE A 1053 12.55 -41.63 -11.21
N THR A 1054 12.46 -41.67 -9.88
CA THR A 1054 13.05 -42.78 -9.10
C THR A 1054 12.07 -43.94 -8.99
N GLY A 1055 12.56 -45.18 -8.83
CA GLY A 1055 11.72 -46.39 -8.85
C GLY A 1055 11.60 -47.04 -10.24
N GLY A 1056 10.41 -47.51 -10.58
CA GLY A 1056 10.07 -48.13 -11.88
C GLY A 1056 9.76 -49.64 -11.82
N ILE A 1057 9.19 -50.15 -12.91
CA ILE A 1057 8.83 -51.56 -13.10
C ILE A 1057 10.03 -52.42 -13.52
N GLN A 1058 10.09 -53.67 -13.07
CA GLN A 1058 11.12 -54.61 -13.50
C GLN A 1058 10.87 -55.08 -14.95
N VAL A 1059 11.90 -55.07 -15.78
CA VAL A 1059 11.84 -55.52 -17.18
C VAL A 1059 12.39 -56.94 -17.26
N THR A 1060 11.62 -57.85 -17.86
CA THR A 1060 11.98 -59.28 -18.02
C THR A 1060 12.24 -59.66 -19.48
N VAL A 1061 12.20 -58.69 -20.40
CA VAL A 1061 12.43 -58.91 -21.82
C VAL A 1061 13.93 -59.19 -22.04
N PRO A 1062 14.33 -60.40 -22.47
CA PRO A 1062 15.75 -60.77 -22.54
C PRO A 1062 16.59 -59.85 -23.43
N ALA A 1063 16.01 -59.35 -24.53
CA ALA A 1063 16.68 -58.42 -25.43
C ALA A 1063 17.01 -57.06 -24.76
N LEU A 1064 16.12 -56.55 -23.91
CA LEU A 1064 16.32 -55.29 -23.18
C LEU A 1064 17.27 -55.50 -21.97
N ASN A 1065 17.19 -56.66 -21.31
CA ASN A 1065 18.08 -57.00 -20.21
C ASN A 1065 19.55 -57.10 -20.66
N ASN A 1066 19.79 -57.61 -21.87
CA ASN A 1066 21.12 -57.66 -22.48
C ASN A 1066 21.69 -56.25 -22.78
N LEU A 1067 20.84 -55.24 -22.85
CA LEU A 1067 21.19 -53.82 -22.98
C LEU A 1067 21.30 -53.12 -21.62
N GLY A 1068 21.24 -53.86 -20.49
CA GLY A 1068 21.34 -53.29 -19.15
C GLY A 1068 20.05 -52.64 -18.63
N ILE A 1069 18.97 -52.67 -19.40
CA ILE A 1069 17.66 -52.14 -19.02
C ILE A 1069 16.93 -53.19 -18.17
N THR A 1070 17.11 -53.11 -16.85
CA THR A 1070 16.52 -54.06 -15.89
C THR A 1070 15.33 -53.47 -15.14
N GLN A 1071 15.23 -52.14 -15.06
CA GLN A 1071 14.14 -51.44 -14.39
C GLN A 1071 13.77 -50.17 -15.14
N LEU A 1072 12.52 -50.05 -15.57
CA LEU A 1072 12.02 -48.94 -16.38
C LEU A 1072 11.04 -48.08 -15.59
N ALA A 1073 11.29 -46.78 -15.51
CA ALA A 1073 10.40 -45.83 -14.82
C ALA A 1073 9.70 -44.87 -15.81
N LEU A 1074 10.35 -44.60 -16.94
CA LEU A 1074 9.89 -43.73 -18.02
C LEU A 1074 9.99 -44.50 -19.34
N LEU A 1075 9.02 -44.38 -20.24
CA LEU A 1075 9.20 -44.87 -21.61
C LEU A 1075 10.01 -43.85 -22.41
N THR A 1076 9.56 -42.59 -22.42
CA THR A 1076 10.31 -41.50 -23.06
C THR A 1076 10.06 -40.10 -22.50
N ASP A 1077 10.99 -39.15 -22.58
CA ASP A 1077 10.73 -37.79 -22.10
C ASP A 1077 9.66 -37.08 -22.93
N ALA A 1078 9.70 -37.23 -24.26
CA ALA A 1078 8.77 -36.56 -25.15
C ALA A 1078 8.20 -37.46 -26.25
N ILE A 1079 6.89 -37.41 -26.42
CA ILE A 1079 6.14 -38.03 -27.52
C ILE A 1079 5.55 -36.94 -28.42
N ALA A 1080 5.75 -37.05 -29.73
CA ALA A 1080 5.06 -36.21 -30.72
C ALA A 1080 4.48 -37.05 -31.86
N ILE A 1081 3.17 -36.97 -32.07
CA ILE A 1081 2.44 -37.76 -33.08
C ILE A 1081 1.59 -36.82 -33.94
N ALA A 1082 1.90 -36.74 -35.23
CA ALA A 1082 1.13 -35.97 -36.21
C ALA A 1082 1.38 -36.42 -37.65
N PRO A 1083 0.57 -35.99 -38.63
CA PRO A 1083 0.90 -36.13 -40.05
C PRO A 1083 2.29 -35.60 -40.41
N THR A 1084 2.67 -34.44 -39.89
CA THR A 1084 4.04 -33.90 -39.99
C THR A 1084 4.59 -33.53 -38.62
N VAL A 1085 5.84 -33.92 -38.35
CA VAL A 1085 6.51 -33.64 -37.07
C VAL A 1085 7.90 -33.05 -37.35
N ARG A 1086 8.23 -31.98 -36.62
CA ARG A 1086 9.56 -31.34 -36.60
C ARG A 1086 10.08 -31.27 -35.17
N THR A 1087 11.12 -32.04 -34.88
CA THR A 1087 11.78 -32.10 -33.57
C THR A 1087 13.23 -31.63 -33.71
N THR A 1088 13.51 -30.38 -33.31
CA THR A 1088 14.81 -29.75 -33.58
C THR A 1088 15.37 -28.93 -32.43
N GLY A 1089 16.66 -29.08 -32.14
CA GLY A 1089 17.35 -28.21 -31.17
C GLY A 1089 16.96 -28.43 -29.71
N ASN A 1090 16.34 -29.57 -29.37
CA ASN A 1090 15.91 -29.85 -27.99
C ASN A 1090 17.02 -30.53 -27.18
N HIS A 1091 16.95 -30.35 -25.86
CA HIS A 1091 17.77 -31.04 -24.88
C HIS A 1091 16.89 -31.93 -24.00
N PHE A 1092 17.13 -33.23 -24.01
CA PHE A 1092 16.41 -34.24 -23.23
C PHE A 1092 17.33 -34.86 -22.19
N ALA A 1093 16.86 -34.98 -20.95
CA ALA A 1093 17.67 -35.54 -19.86
C ALA A 1093 16.83 -36.37 -18.88
N GLU A 1094 17.30 -37.57 -18.59
CA GLU A 1094 16.64 -38.47 -17.66
C GLU A 1094 17.62 -39.32 -16.84
N LEU A 1095 17.13 -39.98 -15.78
CA LEU A 1095 17.99 -40.78 -14.90
C LEU A 1095 18.58 -42.00 -15.65
N PRO A 1096 19.89 -42.31 -15.47
CA PRO A 1096 20.55 -43.40 -16.20
C PRO A 1096 19.84 -44.75 -16.07
N GLY A 1097 19.57 -45.39 -17.20
CA GLY A 1097 18.95 -46.73 -17.27
C GLY A 1097 17.49 -46.78 -16.82
N LYS A 1098 16.81 -45.63 -16.70
CA LYS A 1098 15.40 -45.54 -16.29
C LYS A 1098 14.42 -45.25 -17.44
N SER A 1099 14.93 -44.93 -18.64
CA SER A 1099 14.15 -44.68 -19.85
C SER A 1099 14.46 -45.68 -20.98
N LEU A 1100 13.54 -45.83 -21.95
CA LEU A 1100 13.84 -46.52 -23.23
C LEU A 1100 14.32 -45.53 -24.29
N PHE A 1101 13.73 -44.34 -24.37
CA PHE A 1101 14.12 -43.33 -25.34
C PHE A 1101 14.05 -41.95 -24.73
N SER A 1102 14.90 -41.01 -25.12
CA SER A 1102 14.71 -39.62 -24.72
C SER A 1102 13.61 -38.92 -25.54
N CYS A 1103 13.38 -39.34 -26.79
CA CYS A 1103 12.27 -38.79 -27.57
C CYS A 1103 11.73 -39.82 -28.57
N VAL A 1104 10.41 -39.92 -28.69
CA VAL A 1104 9.70 -40.76 -29.67
C VAL A 1104 8.81 -39.89 -30.54
N THR A 1105 9.00 -39.95 -31.86
CA THR A 1105 8.21 -39.17 -32.82
C THR A 1105 7.60 -40.07 -33.89
N GLN A 1106 6.34 -39.80 -34.23
CA GLN A 1106 5.64 -40.46 -35.33
C GLN A 1106 5.06 -39.40 -36.26
N GLY A 1107 5.72 -39.21 -37.40
CA GLY A 1107 5.19 -38.45 -38.54
C GLY A 1107 4.49 -39.42 -39.50
N ILE A 1108 3.19 -39.25 -39.80
CA ILE A 1108 2.53 -40.17 -40.77
C ILE A 1108 3.17 -40.02 -42.16
N PHE A 1109 3.42 -38.78 -42.59
CA PHE A 1109 4.02 -38.49 -43.89
C PHE A 1109 5.48 -38.07 -43.78
N LEU A 1110 5.76 -37.03 -43.00
CA LEU A 1110 7.08 -36.42 -42.88
C LEU A 1110 7.47 -36.33 -41.41
N ASN A 1111 8.63 -36.88 -41.07
CA ASN A 1111 9.20 -36.77 -39.73
C ASN A 1111 10.65 -36.24 -39.83
N LEU A 1112 10.92 -35.10 -39.21
CA LEU A 1112 12.25 -34.50 -39.14
C LEU A 1112 12.70 -34.44 -37.69
N MET A 1113 13.82 -35.10 -37.39
CA MET A 1113 14.47 -35.08 -36.08
C MET A 1113 15.95 -34.72 -36.25
N THR A 1114 16.34 -33.49 -35.90
CA THR A 1114 17.72 -33.03 -36.11
C THR A 1114 18.25 -32.10 -35.03
N SER A 1115 19.57 -32.15 -34.80
CA SER A 1115 20.27 -31.21 -33.90
C SER A 1115 19.76 -31.26 -32.45
N ASN A 1116 19.27 -32.42 -31.98
CA ASN A 1116 18.88 -32.62 -30.59
C ASN A 1116 20.04 -33.21 -29.78
N GLN A 1117 20.02 -32.99 -28.47
CA GLN A 1117 20.94 -33.56 -27.50
C GLN A 1117 20.14 -34.39 -26.48
N SER A 1118 20.56 -35.62 -26.21
CA SER A 1118 19.84 -36.51 -25.32
C SER A 1118 20.74 -37.41 -24.48
N THR A 1119 20.28 -37.79 -23.29
CA THR A 1119 20.99 -38.78 -22.45
C THR A 1119 20.79 -40.22 -22.90
N HIS A 1120 19.67 -40.54 -23.57
CA HIS A 1120 19.39 -41.85 -24.16
C HIS A 1120 19.00 -41.74 -25.64
N CYS A 1121 18.72 -42.87 -26.29
CA CYS A 1121 18.40 -42.96 -27.72
C CYS A 1121 17.15 -42.15 -28.09
N THR A 1122 17.08 -41.62 -29.31
CA THR A 1122 15.86 -41.03 -29.88
C THR A 1122 15.29 -41.93 -30.98
N PHE A 1123 13.97 -41.89 -31.18
CA PHE A 1123 13.28 -42.71 -32.19
C PHE A 1123 12.37 -41.86 -33.06
N ALA A 1124 12.44 -42.08 -34.38
CA ALA A 1124 11.61 -41.38 -35.36
C ALA A 1124 11.07 -42.36 -36.39
N ALA A 1125 9.74 -42.40 -36.53
CA ALA A 1125 9.05 -43.23 -37.51
C ALA A 1125 8.16 -42.40 -38.45
N GLY A 1126 7.97 -42.89 -39.68
CA GLY A 1126 7.13 -42.26 -40.70
C GLY A 1126 7.40 -42.76 -42.11
N PHE A 1127 6.59 -42.30 -43.08
CA PHE A 1127 6.81 -42.64 -44.50
C PHE A 1127 8.14 -42.09 -45.03
N LYS A 1128 8.47 -40.84 -44.67
CA LYS A 1128 9.78 -40.24 -44.91
C LYS A 1128 10.33 -39.67 -43.59
N VAL A 1129 11.44 -40.22 -43.15
CA VAL A 1129 12.14 -39.83 -41.92
C VAL A 1129 13.49 -39.22 -42.27
N ILE A 1130 13.83 -38.08 -41.65
CA ILE A 1130 15.17 -37.52 -41.63
C ILE A 1130 15.60 -37.45 -40.16
N LYS A 1131 16.52 -38.33 -39.76
CA LYS A 1131 17.14 -38.38 -38.42
C LYS A 1131 18.63 -38.11 -38.60
N GLU A 1132 19.07 -36.87 -38.42
CA GLU A 1132 20.46 -36.44 -38.70
C GLU A 1132 20.98 -35.47 -37.64
N HIS A 1133 22.29 -35.52 -37.35
CA HIS A 1133 22.97 -34.60 -36.43
C HIS A 1133 22.39 -34.57 -35.00
N ASN A 1134 21.79 -35.67 -34.51
CA ASN A 1134 21.41 -35.78 -33.09
C ASN A 1134 22.58 -36.38 -32.29
N GLN A 1135 22.79 -35.90 -31.07
CA GLN A 1135 23.82 -36.37 -30.14
C GLN A 1135 23.16 -37.17 -29.03
N GLU A 1136 23.40 -38.49 -29.01
CA GLU A 1136 22.78 -39.44 -28.07
C GLU A 1136 23.88 -39.98 -27.13
N LEU A 1137 23.93 -39.51 -25.88
CA LEU A 1137 25.06 -39.80 -24.98
C LEU A 1137 25.28 -41.30 -24.74
N ILE A 1138 24.20 -42.09 -24.65
CA ILE A 1138 24.31 -43.54 -24.41
C ILE A 1138 25.01 -44.27 -25.55
N ASP A 1139 24.83 -43.83 -26.80
CA ASP A 1139 25.43 -44.46 -27.98
C ASP A 1139 26.92 -44.11 -28.11
N GLU A 1140 27.32 -42.93 -27.62
CA GLU A 1140 28.73 -42.53 -27.49
C GLU A 1140 29.45 -43.31 -26.36
N LEU A 1141 28.71 -43.72 -25.32
CA LEU A 1141 29.24 -44.55 -24.23
C LEU A 1141 29.29 -46.03 -24.58
N ILE A 1142 28.33 -46.51 -25.39
CA ILE A 1142 28.21 -47.89 -25.83
C ILE A 1142 27.92 -47.88 -27.34
N GLU A 1143 28.96 -48.04 -28.14
CA GLU A 1143 28.87 -47.95 -29.61
C GLU A 1143 27.81 -48.92 -30.17
N GLY A 1144 26.84 -48.39 -30.93
CA GLY A 1144 25.78 -49.17 -31.58
C GLY A 1144 24.66 -49.64 -30.64
N TYR A 1145 24.56 -49.05 -29.45
CA TYR A 1145 23.51 -49.33 -28.47
C TYR A 1145 22.14 -48.95 -29.02
N CYS A 1146 21.98 -47.78 -29.65
CA CYS A 1146 20.68 -47.31 -30.13
C CYS A 1146 20.17 -48.16 -31.31
N ASP A 1147 21.04 -48.55 -32.25
CA ASP A 1147 20.69 -49.49 -33.33
C ASP A 1147 20.28 -50.87 -32.80
N SER A 1148 20.86 -51.29 -31.67
CA SER A 1148 20.55 -52.57 -31.04
C SER A 1148 19.20 -52.51 -30.30
N LEU A 1149 18.92 -51.39 -29.65
CA LEU A 1149 17.63 -51.12 -29.02
C LEU A 1149 16.50 -51.02 -30.03
N GLU A 1150 16.69 -50.29 -31.13
CA GLU A 1150 15.71 -50.17 -32.20
C GLU A 1150 15.39 -51.52 -32.87
N ARG A 1151 16.35 -52.45 -32.95
CA ARG A 1151 16.12 -53.81 -33.46
C ARG A 1151 15.46 -54.75 -32.45
N ALA A 1152 15.58 -54.45 -31.16
CA ALA A 1152 15.02 -55.27 -30.09
C ALA A 1152 13.53 -55.02 -29.87
N LEU A 1153 13.04 -53.84 -30.28
CA LEU A 1153 11.64 -53.40 -30.21
C LEU A 1153 10.93 -53.64 -31.54
#